data_AF-A0A2V9AQ17-F1
#
_entry.id   AF-A0A2V9AQ17-F1
#
_cell.length_a   1.000
_cell.length_b   1.000
_cell.length_c   1.000
_cell.angle_alpha   90.00
_cell.angle_beta   90.00
_cell.angle_gamma   90.00
#
_symmetry.space_group_name_H-M   'P 1'
#
loop_
_entity.id
_entity.type
_entity.pdbx_description
1 polymer ?
#
loop_
_entity_poly.entity_id
_entity_poly.type
_entity_poly.pdbx_seq_one_letter_code
_entity_poly.pdbx_strand_id
1 'polypeptide(L)'
;MKLFRSKQDVHLDRAICELRSEQPDAKTLSASADRVWQLLQTSEGQQAAANALQPIRGCADIRSLLPAFHQHELPPARVLIVEDHLRECVSCRSYASGRAVNGATSVGWRIEPASRGFQWSFVRLSMATASVVLLVALVWAWGNWYFAGPPGSRARIDSVEGQAYLIGPAGERALNAGDEVAAGEFIRTGANSRAKVRLFEGSQVEMNQRAELAVTATRRDTTIHLDQGSIIVQAARRRAGHLYVTAPDCRVAVTGTVFSVNSGTKGSRVAVIEGEVHVKHAGAESILHSGDVLATTPSVGVVPVREEIAWSSDLDHQLALLAEFSKLRTKLAEIQTPGPRYESKILPLLPADTVLYIGIPNLGDALQQANKIFQQQLSQSKVLQEWWNQRGNSNQHPTPQELIDQIQAISQYLGDEVVITATASSTSNEHGLVLLAEVRQSGLKDYLQNHLADILKSPQGTANLRVVDAQSFSSLAGNERGMIMLVRSNMLVAGGDADSVRQMSAQLDAGTTPFSGTDFGQRIATVYSRGTETLVAANLGQIINSTHAQQGDSKALQNSGFNDIKYLIAARGESSSQEDNRITLEFNGPRHGIASWLAAPAPMGSLEYVSANAGAAVSFVAKQPALMLDDILSTIGASDATFSKSLAQTNSELGLDIRNDLASALGGELTLALDGPVLPTPSWKVVVEVNNPGALQVAIDKLVQAIDREAQKSNQPGTTLSQTQSGGRTFYTIQSQSGGLSTACDYTFADGYMIMAPSRALLLAALQTHANGMSLARSASFRALLPSDNQANFSAMIYQNLSPILKPLASQLASEQLALLRQMAADAKPSVFCAYGESDRIEVASSAKLFDLNPGFPTLFHLLGLSDHGTSRQANP
;
A
#
# COMPACT_ATOMS: atom_id res chain seq x y z
N MET A 1 -49.41 14.29 40.00
CA MET A 1 -50.28 13.11 39.84
C MET A 1 -49.48 11.99 39.20
N LYS A 2 -49.25 10.90 39.93
CA LYS A 2 -48.90 9.52 39.49
C LYS A 2 -48.15 8.80 40.61
N LEU A 3 -48.88 8.62 41.71
CA LEU A 3 -48.81 7.39 42.49
C LEU A 3 -49.40 6.26 41.62
N PHE A 4 -48.98 5.01 41.89
CA PHE A 4 -49.31 3.76 41.21
C PHE A 4 -48.40 3.34 40.04
N ARG A 5 -47.09 3.13 40.32
CA ARG A 5 -46.43 1.92 39.81
C ARG A 5 -46.76 0.79 40.75
N SER A 6 -47.34 -0.29 40.21
CA SER A 6 -47.81 -1.41 41.00
C SER A 6 -46.62 -2.05 41.72
N LYS A 7 -46.81 -2.53 42.97
CA LYS A 7 -45.78 -3.30 43.67
C LYS A 7 -45.34 -4.54 42.88
N GLN A 8 -46.16 -5.03 41.94
CA GLN A 8 -45.84 -6.17 41.09
C GLN A 8 -44.69 -5.89 40.11
N ASP A 9 -44.55 -4.68 39.58
CA ASP A 9 -43.48 -4.34 38.62
C ASP A 9 -42.09 -4.36 39.27
N VAL A 10 -41.99 -3.90 40.52
CA VAL A 10 -40.71 -3.92 41.27
C VAL A 10 -40.30 -5.33 41.65
N HIS A 11 -41.26 -6.22 41.93
CA HIS A 11 -40.97 -7.63 42.21
C HIS A 11 -40.56 -8.39 40.96
N LEU A 12 -41.15 -8.07 39.80
CA LEU A 12 -40.77 -8.67 38.52
C LEU A 12 -39.38 -8.20 38.07
N ASP A 13 -39.10 -6.90 38.15
CA ASP A 13 -37.77 -6.34 37.82
C ASP A 13 -36.68 -6.87 38.75
N ARG A 14 -37.01 -7.08 40.03
CA ARG A 14 -36.10 -7.69 41.01
C ARG A 14 -35.89 -9.17 40.73
N ALA A 15 -36.93 -9.92 40.40
CA ALA A 15 -36.81 -11.34 40.03
C ALA A 15 -36.02 -11.52 38.72
N ILE A 16 -36.17 -10.62 37.74
CA ILE A 16 -35.40 -10.63 36.48
C ILE A 16 -33.93 -10.25 36.74
N CYS A 17 -33.65 -9.31 37.64
CA CYS A 17 -32.29 -9.00 38.06
C CYS A 17 -31.64 -10.16 38.82
N GLU A 18 -32.37 -10.80 39.74
CA GLU A 18 -31.87 -11.96 40.50
C GLU A 18 -31.57 -13.14 39.57
N LEU A 19 -32.46 -13.46 38.63
CA LEU A 19 -32.24 -14.48 37.57
C LEU A 19 -31.05 -14.18 36.66
N ARG A 20 -30.76 -12.91 36.36
CA ARG A 20 -29.58 -12.53 35.55
C ARG A 20 -28.28 -12.57 36.33
N SER A 21 -28.34 -12.40 37.65
CA SER A 21 -27.17 -12.43 38.52
C SER A 21 -26.84 -13.80 39.07
N GLU A 22 -27.76 -14.76 38.97
CA GLU A 22 -27.55 -16.13 39.42
C GLU A 22 -26.69 -16.89 38.41
N GLN A 23 -25.38 -16.93 38.66
CA GLN A 23 -24.48 -17.81 37.92
C GLN A 23 -24.76 -19.26 38.35
N PRO A 24 -25.07 -20.18 37.41
CA PRO A 24 -25.26 -21.58 37.75
C PRO A 24 -24.00 -22.11 38.42
N ASP A 25 -24.17 -22.88 39.49
CA ASP A 25 -23.03 -23.42 40.22
C ASP A 25 -22.18 -24.32 39.31
N ALA A 26 -20.88 -24.37 39.60
CA ALA A 26 -19.91 -25.06 38.75
C ALA A 26 -20.26 -26.52 38.46
N LYS A 27 -21.02 -27.17 39.36
CA LYS A 27 -21.46 -28.57 39.21
C LYS A 27 -22.59 -28.70 38.19
N THR A 28 -23.48 -27.72 38.11
CA THR A 28 -24.55 -27.66 37.12
C THR A 28 -24.02 -27.28 35.73
N LEU A 29 -22.99 -26.43 35.67
CA LEU A 29 -22.25 -26.12 34.44
C LEU A 29 -21.50 -27.35 33.91
N SER A 30 -20.79 -28.09 34.77
CA SER A 30 -20.10 -29.31 34.35
C SER A 30 -21.08 -30.40 33.91
N ALA A 31 -22.17 -30.62 34.63
CA ALA A 31 -23.20 -31.59 34.25
C ALA A 31 -23.92 -31.22 32.94
N SER A 32 -23.99 -29.93 32.60
CA SER A 32 -24.55 -29.48 31.32
C SER A 32 -23.55 -29.62 30.18
N ALA A 33 -22.28 -29.33 30.43
CA ALA A 33 -21.19 -29.59 29.49
C ALA A 33 -21.07 -31.09 29.19
N ASP A 34 -21.16 -31.96 30.20
CA ASP A 34 -21.13 -33.41 30.05
C ASP A 34 -22.33 -33.94 29.25
N ARG A 35 -23.53 -33.37 29.44
CA ARG A 35 -24.72 -33.72 28.62
C ARG A 35 -24.57 -33.30 27.17
N VAL A 36 -24.04 -32.11 26.91
CA VAL A 36 -23.78 -31.63 25.55
C VAL A 36 -22.69 -32.48 24.90
N TRP A 37 -21.66 -32.83 25.65
CA TRP A 37 -20.58 -33.71 25.19
C TRP A 37 -21.09 -35.13 24.87
N GLN A 38 -21.95 -35.70 25.72
CA GLN A 38 -22.61 -36.98 25.44
C GLN A 38 -23.56 -36.90 24.22
N LEU A 39 -24.29 -35.79 24.03
CA LEU A 39 -25.14 -35.57 22.84
C LEU A 39 -24.31 -35.46 21.56
N LEU A 40 -23.15 -34.80 21.61
CA LEU A 40 -22.22 -34.73 20.50
C LEU A 40 -21.63 -36.10 20.18
N GLN A 41 -21.21 -36.87 21.20
CA GLN A 41 -20.67 -38.22 21.02
C GLN A 41 -21.71 -39.23 20.52
N THR A 42 -22.99 -39.09 20.90
CA THR A 42 -24.07 -39.94 20.37
C THR A 42 -24.55 -39.50 18.99
N SER A 43 -24.33 -38.24 18.59
CA SER A 43 -24.67 -37.74 17.26
C SER A 43 -23.67 -38.13 16.15
N GLU A 44 -22.45 -38.54 16.50
CA GLU A 44 -21.44 -39.03 15.54
C GLU A 44 -21.67 -40.50 15.10
N GLY A 45 -22.71 -41.17 15.62
CA GLY A 45 -23.05 -42.57 15.27
C GLY A 45 -24.33 -42.77 14.44
N GLN A 46 -25.14 -41.73 14.19
CA GLN A 46 -26.45 -41.88 13.54
C GLN A 46 -26.69 -40.80 12.46
N GLN A 47 -26.00 -40.93 11.32
CA GLN A 47 -26.34 -40.21 10.08
C GLN A 47 -27.36 -40.93 9.20
N ALA A 48 -28.10 -41.91 9.72
CA ALA A 48 -29.10 -42.64 8.92
C ALA A 48 -30.40 -42.86 9.71
N ALA A 49 -31.35 -41.93 9.52
CA ALA A 49 -32.81 -42.07 9.60
C ALA A 49 -33.50 -40.87 10.28
N ALA A 50 -33.42 -39.69 9.68
CA ALA A 50 -34.40 -38.63 9.92
C ALA A 50 -34.71 -37.95 8.58
N ASN A 51 -35.95 -38.13 8.13
CA ASN A 51 -36.48 -37.67 6.85
C ASN A 51 -36.07 -36.24 6.51
N ALA A 52 -35.78 -36.00 5.23
CA ALA A 52 -35.46 -34.71 4.61
C ALA A 52 -36.13 -33.53 5.34
N LEU A 53 -35.41 -32.89 6.26
CA LEU A 53 -35.92 -31.76 7.00
C LEU A 53 -35.95 -30.57 6.05
N GLN A 54 -37.13 -30.32 5.49
CA GLN A 54 -37.43 -29.16 4.64
C GLN A 54 -36.88 -27.89 5.31
N PRO A 55 -36.04 -27.10 4.61
CA PRO A 55 -35.52 -25.84 5.14
C PRO A 55 -36.67 -24.86 5.33
N ILE A 56 -36.76 -24.23 6.50
CA ILE A 56 -37.78 -23.22 6.82
C ILE A 56 -37.31 -21.89 6.23
N ARG A 57 -37.96 -21.42 5.15
CA ARG A 57 -37.59 -20.22 4.40
C ARG A 57 -38.54 -19.05 4.62
N GLY A 58 -39.69 -19.27 5.27
CA GLY A 58 -40.58 -18.18 5.67
C GLY A 58 -41.88 -18.62 6.32
N CYS A 59 -42.82 -17.68 6.42
CA CYS A 59 -44.11 -17.88 7.11
C CYS A 59 -44.94 -19.04 6.53
N ALA A 60 -44.81 -19.35 5.24
CA ALA A 60 -45.50 -20.49 4.63
C ALA A 60 -45.03 -21.83 5.21
N ASP A 61 -43.74 -21.95 5.46
CA ASP A 61 -43.14 -23.16 6.04
C ASP A 61 -43.43 -23.27 7.54
N ILE A 62 -43.52 -22.14 8.25
CA ILE A 62 -43.97 -22.15 9.65
C ILE A 62 -45.45 -22.58 9.73
N ARG A 63 -46.31 -22.09 8.83
CA ARG A 63 -47.73 -22.47 8.80
C ARG A 63 -47.94 -23.95 8.51
N SER A 64 -47.10 -24.57 7.67
CA SER A 64 -47.19 -26.02 7.41
C SER A 64 -46.75 -26.87 8.60
N LEU A 65 -45.97 -26.31 9.54
CA LEU A 65 -45.54 -26.96 10.77
C LEU A 65 -46.53 -26.79 11.94
N LEU A 66 -47.47 -25.85 11.88
CA LEU A 66 -48.43 -25.59 12.96
C LEU A 66 -49.30 -26.78 13.36
N PRO A 67 -49.81 -27.64 12.44
CA PRO A 67 -50.59 -28.81 12.84
C PRO A 67 -49.77 -29.78 13.72
N ALA A 68 -48.54 -30.08 13.32
CA ALA A 68 -47.61 -30.92 14.08
C ALA A 68 -47.15 -30.25 15.39
N PHE A 69 -47.02 -28.92 15.40
CA PHE A 69 -46.73 -28.13 16.59
C PHE A 69 -47.86 -28.22 17.63
N HIS A 70 -49.12 -28.08 17.21
CA HIS A 70 -50.28 -28.20 18.10
C HIS A 70 -50.45 -29.63 18.64
N GLN A 71 -50.07 -30.63 17.84
CA GLN A 71 -50.10 -32.04 18.25
C GLN A 71 -48.88 -32.43 19.11
N HIS A 72 -47.94 -31.51 19.37
CA HIS A 72 -46.69 -31.74 20.11
C HIS A 72 -45.79 -32.83 19.50
N GLU A 73 -45.89 -33.03 18.18
CA GLU A 73 -45.15 -34.05 17.43
C GLU A 73 -43.86 -33.49 16.81
N LEU A 74 -43.57 -32.20 17.00
CA LEU A 74 -42.34 -31.59 16.49
C LEU A 74 -41.13 -31.88 17.38
N PRO A 75 -39.94 -32.07 16.79
CA PRO A 75 -38.70 -32.13 17.55
C PRO A 75 -38.49 -30.86 18.37
N PRO A 76 -37.87 -30.95 19.57
CA PRO A 76 -37.70 -29.80 20.49
C PRO A 76 -37.08 -28.56 19.84
N ALA A 77 -36.12 -28.75 18.94
CA ALA A 77 -35.47 -27.67 18.20
C ALA A 77 -36.44 -26.90 17.28
N ARG A 78 -37.43 -27.57 16.67
CA ARG A 78 -38.45 -26.92 15.81
C ARG A 78 -39.56 -26.27 16.61
N VAL A 79 -39.89 -26.81 17.79
CA VAL A 79 -40.86 -26.19 18.71
C VAL A 79 -40.40 -24.78 19.10
N LEU A 80 -39.12 -24.62 19.48
CA LEU A 80 -38.54 -23.33 19.83
C LEU A 80 -38.64 -22.30 18.70
N ILE A 81 -38.33 -22.71 17.46
CA ILE A 81 -38.38 -21.82 16.29
C ILE A 81 -39.83 -21.39 15.98
N VAL A 82 -40.79 -22.31 16.09
CA VAL A 82 -42.22 -21.98 15.87
C VAL A 82 -42.74 -21.08 16.99
N GLU A 83 -42.41 -21.35 18.26
CA GLU A 83 -42.80 -20.52 19.40
C GLU A 83 -42.27 -19.09 19.28
N ASP A 84 -40.99 -18.95 18.96
CA ASP A 84 -40.34 -17.66 18.79
C ASP A 84 -40.95 -16.89 17.62
N HIS A 85 -41.16 -17.56 16.47
CA HIS A 85 -41.79 -16.93 15.32
C HIS A 85 -43.24 -16.51 15.59
N LEU A 86 -44.01 -17.27 16.37
CA LEU A 86 -45.36 -16.88 16.78
C LEU A 86 -45.34 -15.68 17.74
N ARG A 87 -44.27 -15.48 18.52
CA ARG A 87 -44.07 -14.30 19.38
C ARG A 87 -43.73 -13.02 18.62
N GLU A 88 -43.19 -13.13 17.41
CA GLU A 88 -42.83 -11.97 16.60
C GLU A 88 -43.82 -11.69 15.46
N CYS A 89 -44.33 -12.73 14.79
CA CYS A 89 -45.16 -12.58 13.60
C CYS A 89 -46.66 -12.59 13.94
N VAL A 90 -47.28 -11.40 13.94
CA VAL A 90 -48.72 -11.23 14.18
C VAL A 90 -49.59 -12.04 13.20
N SER A 91 -49.18 -12.15 11.93
CA SER A 91 -49.94 -12.89 10.90
C SER A 91 -49.92 -14.41 11.10
N CYS A 92 -48.83 -14.97 11.61
CA CYS A 92 -48.74 -16.40 11.92
C CYS A 92 -49.42 -16.70 13.25
N ARG A 93 -49.36 -15.79 14.22
CA ARG A 93 -50.11 -15.89 15.49
C ARG A 93 -51.61 -15.85 15.28
N SER A 94 -52.11 -14.93 14.44
CA SER A 94 -53.53 -14.85 14.11
C SER A 94 -54.00 -16.14 13.43
N TYR A 95 -53.21 -16.64 12.47
CA TYR A 95 -53.44 -17.91 11.78
C TYR A 95 -53.47 -19.12 12.74
N ALA A 96 -52.51 -19.23 13.66
CA ALA A 96 -52.47 -20.29 14.68
C ALA A 96 -53.64 -20.23 15.68
N SER A 97 -54.12 -19.02 16.00
CA SER A 97 -55.24 -18.80 16.91
C SER A 97 -56.64 -18.99 16.28
N GLY A 98 -56.72 -19.41 15.01
CA GLY A 98 -57.99 -19.63 14.30
C GLY A 98 -58.76 -18.34 13.97
N ARG A 99 -58.14 -17.16 14.17
CA ARG A 99 -58.73 -15.86 13.83
C ARG A 99 -58.23 -15.43 12.45
N ALA A 100 -58.98 -15.79 11.42
CA ALA A 100 -58.71 -15.37 10.05
C ALA A 100 -58.83 -13.85 9.92
N VAL A 101 -57.69 -13.15 9.99
CA VAL A 101 -57.56 -11.78 9.49
C VAL A 101 -56.66 -11.86 8.26
N ASN A 102 -57.28 -11.86 7.09
CA ASN A 102 -56.58 -11.69 5.81
C ASN A 102 -56.09 -10.24 5.73
N GLY A 103 -54.90 -9.99 6.29
CA GLY A 103 -54.18 -8.73 6.17
C GLY A 103 -52.80 -9.00 5.62
N ALA A 104 -52.60 -8.70 4.33
CA ALA A 104 -51.32 -8.81 3.65
C ALA A 104 -50.33 -7.76 4.19
N THR A 105 -49.52 -8.14 5.18
CA THR A 105 -48.25 -7.48 5.53
C THR A 105 -47.26 -8.55 5.94
N SER A 106 -46.79 -9.31 4.95
CA SER A 106 -45.55 -10.09 5.08
C SER A 106 -44.39 -9.19 4.71
N VAL A 107 -43.53 -8.85 5.68
CA VAL A 107 -42.18 -8.33 5.41
C VAL A 107 -41.41 -9.48 4.78
N GLY A 108 -41.35 -9.50 3.45
CA GLY A 108 -40.59 -10.49 2.69
C GLY A 108 -39.14 -10.07 2.58
N TRP A 109 -38.25 -10.77 3.28
CA TRP A 109 -36.85 -10.84 2.86
C TRP A 109 -36.79 -11.71 1.59
N ARG A 110 -36.78 -11.07 0.42
CA ARG A 110 -36.53 -11.72 -0.87
C ARG A 110 -35.20 -11.24 -1.40
N ILE A 111 -34.28 -12.17 -1.62
CA ILE A 111 -33.15 -11.99 -2.53
C ILE A 111 -33.73 -12.20 -3.92
N GLU A 112 -33.82 -11.16 -4.74
CA GLU A 112 -34.25 -11.27 -6.13
C GLU A 112 -33.13 -11.85 -7.00
N PRO A 113 -33.39 -12.93 -7.76
CA PRO A 113 -32.53 -13.32 -8.87
C PRO A 113 -32.92 -12.50 -10.12
N ALA A 114 -31.99 -11.72 -10.65
CA ALA A 114 -32.23 -11.00 -11.90
C ALA A 114 -32.01 -11.94 -13.11
N SER A 115 -33.10 -12.50 -13.65
CA SER A 115 -33.13 -12.94 -15.06
C SER A 115 -34.49 -12.70 -15.72
N ARG A 116 -34.51 -11.66 -16.56
CA ARG A 116 -35.25 -11.43 -17.83
C ARG A 116 -36.74 -11.79 -17.96
N GLY A 117 -37.54 -10.75 -18.21
CA GLY A 117 -38.17 -10.53 -19.53
C GLY A 117 -39.69 -10.42 -19.60
N PHE A 118 -40.23 -9.26 -20.01
CA PHE A 118 -41.48 -9.08 -20.80
C PHE A 118 -41.60 -7.61 -21.29
N GLN A 119 -41.31 -7.30 -22.56
CA GLN A 119 -42.19 -7.14 -23.73
C GLN A 119 -43.20 -5.97 -23.71
N TRP A 120 -43.01 -5.04 -24.66
CA TRP A 120 -44.07 -4.24 -25.29
C TRP A 120 -43.87 -4.23 -26.82
N SER A 121 -44.99 -4.09 -27.53
CA SER A 121 -45.29 -4.61 -28.88
C SER A 121 -44.83 -3.77 -30.09
N PHE A 122 -44.52 -4.48 -31.19
CA PHE A 122 -44.54 -4.20 -32.65
C PHE A 122 -44.47 -2.74 -33.16
N VAL A 123 -43.65 -2.39 -34.18
CA VAL A 123 -43.88 -2.69 -35.62
C VAL A 123 -42.65 -2.31 -36.49
N ARG A 124 -42.20 -3.26 -37.35
CA ARG A 124 -41.48 -3.17 -38.67
C ARG A 124 -40.04 -2.57 -38.70
N LEU A 125 -39.05 -3.07 -39.46
CA LEU A 125 -39.05 -3.71 -40.79
C LEU A 125 -37.72 -4.50 -41.03
N SER A 126 -37.85 -5.75 -41.51
CA SER A 126 -37.05 -6.50 -42.52
C SER A 126 -35.49 -6.56 -42.53
N MET A 127 -35.01 -7.82 -42.55
CA MET A 127 -33.91 -8.39 -43.36
C MET A 127 -32.45 -8.14 -42.93
N ALA A 128 -31.86 -9.13 -42.21
CA ALA A 128 -30.48 -9.67 -42.41
C ALA A 128 -29.99 -10.46 -41.16
N THR A 129 -30.59 -11.62 -40.86
CA THR A 129 -30.22 -12.43 -39.67
C THR A 129 -29.99 -13.90 -40.00
N ALA A 130 -29.19 -14.19 -41.03
CA ALA A 130 -28.71 -15.55 -41.30
C ALA A 130 -27.17 -15.69 -41.15
N SER A 131 -26.41 -14.61 -41.26
CA SER A 131 -24.94 -14.61 -41.15
C SER A 131 -24.41 -14.47 -39.71
N VAL A 132 -25.16 -13.80 -38.82
CA VAL A 132 -24.71 -13.52 -37.45
C VAL A 132 -24.83 -14.74 -36.53
N VAL A 133 -25.88 -15.56 -36.68
CA VAL A 133 -26.04 -16.77 -35.85
C VAL A 133 -24.98 -17.82 -36.18
N LEU A 134 -24.60 -17.93 -37.46
CA LEU A 134 -23.53 -18.82 -37.92
C LEU A 134 -22.14 -18.33 -37.50
N LEU A 135 -21.87 -17.01 -37.54
CA LEU A 135 -20.63 -16.44 -37.00
C LEU A 135 -20.55 -16.56 -35.48
N VAL A 136 -21.64 -16.37 -34.74
CA VAL A 136 -21.66 -16.54 -33.28
C VAL A 136 -21.47 -18.01 -32.89
N ALA A 137 -22.07 -18.95 -33.62
CA ALA A 137 -21.86 -20.38 -33.37
C ALA A 137 -20.43 -20.85 -33.72
N LEU A 138 -19.84 -20.34 -34.82
CA LEU A 138 -18.46 -20.62 -35.18
C LEU A 138 -17.46 -19.98 -34.21
N VAL A 139 -17.66 -18.72 -33.80
CA VAL A 139 -16.82 -18.04 -32.81
C VAL A 139 -16.92 -18.70 -31.43
N TRP A 140 -18.11 -19.19 -31.05
CA TRP A 140 -18.31 -19.93 -29.81
C TRP A 140 -17.63 -21.32 -29.85
N ALA A 141 -17.74 -22.05 -30.96
CA ALA A 141 -17.04 -23.32 -31.15
C ALA A 141 -15.51 -23.16 -31.27
N TRP A 142 -15.03 -22.08 -31.89
CA TRP A 142 -13.59 -21.76 -32.00
C TRP A 142 -13.00 -21.33 -30.66
N GLY A 143 -13.71 -20.49 -29.89
CA GLY A 143 -13.29 -20.09 -28.55
C GLY A 143 -13.12 -21.28 -27.61
N ASN A 144 -14.07 -22.22 -27.63
CA ASN A 144 -14.00 -23.38 -26.75
C ASN A 144 -12.85 -24.36 -27.11
N TRP A 145 -12.47 -24.44 -28.39
CA TRP A 145 -11.35 -25.29 -28.84
C TRP A 145 -9.97 -24.59 -28.71
N TYR A 146 -9.91 -23.26 -28.81
CA TYR A 146 -8.66 -22.48 -28.70
C TYR A 146 -8.25 -22.20 -27.24
N PHE A 147 -9.22 -22.10 -26.30
CA PHE A 147 -8.99 -21.81 -24.88
C PHE A 147 -8.96 -23.05 -23.96
N ALA A 148 -9.32 -24.25 -24.44
CA ALA A 148 -9.10 -25.47 -23.67
C ALA A 148 -7.59 -25.85 -23.68
N GLY A 149 -6.97 -25.88 -22.50
CA GLY A 149 -5.63 -26.46 -22.35
C GLY A 149 -5.61 -27.95 -22.74
N PRO A 150 -4.48 -28.51 -23.23
CA PRO A 150 -4.41 -29.92 -23.58
C PRO A 150 -4.77 -30.80 -22.37
N PRO A 151 -5.54 -31.89 -22.50
CA PRO A 151 -5.68 -32.86 -21.42
C PRO A 151 -4.31 -33.44 -21.08
N GLY A 152 -3.95 -33.44 -19.79
CA GLY A 152 -2.64 -33.89 -19.32
C GLY A 152 -2.44 -33.58 -17.84
N SER A 153 -1.54 -34.34 -17.22
CA SER A 153 -1.11 -34.14 -15.83
C SER A 153 -0.53 -32.73 -15.62
N ARG A 154 -0.87 -32.13 -14.48
CA ARG A 154 -0.54 -30.74 -14.12
C ARG A 154 0.47 -30.65 -12.99
N ALA A 155 0.47 -31.65 -12.12
CA ALA A 155 1.41 -31.77 -11.05
C ALA A 155 1.78 -33.23 -10.83
N ARG A 156 2.94 -33.45 -10.24
CA ARG A 156 3.42 -34.75 -9.78
C ARG A 156 3.76 -34.65 -8.30
N ILE A 157 3.41 -35.68 -7.55
CA ILE A 157 3.76 -35.75 -6.13
C ILE A 157 5.23 -36.15 -6.02
N ASP A 158 6.07 -35.29 -5.42
CA ASP A 158 7.48 -35.58 -5.18
C ASP A 158 7.65 -36.46 -3.94
N SER A 159 6.98 -36.10 -2.84
CA SER A 159 6.98 -36.88 -1.60
C SER A 159 5.70 -36.66 -0.80
N VAL A 160 5.32 -37.66 0.00
CA VAL A 160 4.24 -37.58 0.98
C VAL A 160 4.78 -38.08 2.31
N GLU A 161 4.66 -37.27 3.34
CA GLU A 161 4.93 -37.65 4.72
C GLU A 161 3.58 -37.78 5.44
N GLY A 162 3.20 -38.98 5.85
CA GLY A 162 1.87 -39.25 6.40
C GLY A 162 0.87 -39.65 5.31
N GLN A 163 -0.30 -39.01 5.27
CA GLN A 163 -1.40 -39.33 4.36
C GLN A 163 -1.76 -38.13 3.48
N ALA A 164 -1.84 -38.34 2.17
CA ALA A 164 -2.39 -37.40 1.21
C ALA A 164 -3.41 -38.10 0.32
N TYR A 165 -4.43 -37.36 -0.09
CA TYR A 165 -5.55 -37.87 -0.87
C TYR A 165 -5.77 -36.99 -2.10
N LEU A 166 -6.12 -37.61 -3.20
CA LEU A 166 -6.63 -36.99 -4.41
C LEU A 166 -8.15 -37.05 -4.37
N ILE A 167 -8.79 -35.92 -4.56
CA ILE A 167 -10.24 -35.78 -4.59
C ILE A 167 -10.62 -35.30 -5.98
N GLY A 168 -11.27 -36.18 -6.73
CA GLY A 168 -11.72 -35.91 -8.09
C GLY A 168 -13.12 -36.47 -8.36
N PRO A 169 -13.63 -36.35 -9.59
CA PRO A 169 -14.96 -36.84 -9.96
C PRO A 169 -15.12 -38.37 -9.80
N ALA A 170 -14.01 -39.11 -9.74
CA ALA A 170 -13.97 -40.56 -9.50
C ALA A 170 -13.96 -40.95 -8.01
N GLY A 171 -13.99 -39.99 -7.09
CA GLY A 171 -13.94 -40.21 -5.64
C GLY A 171 -12.58 -39.84 -5.01
N GLU A 172 -12.39 -40.26 -3.76
CA GLU A 172 -11.19 -40.03 -2.97
C GLU A 172 -10.20 -41.21 -3.13
N ARG A 173 -8.94 -40.92 -3.48
CA ARG A 173 -7.87 -41.92 -3.66
C ARG A 173 -6.61 -41.49 -2.91
N ALA A 174 -5.97 -42.38 -2.17
CA ALA A 174 -4.68 -42.09 -1.55
C ALA A 174 -3.61 -41.78 -2.61
N LEU A 175 -2.79 -40.75 -2.35
CA LEU A 175 -1.68 -40.32 -3.19
C LEU A 175 -0.35 -40.89 -2.68
N ASN A 176 0.45 -41.39 -3.61
CA ASN A 176 1.84 -41.81 -3.34
C ASN A 176 2.83 -40.94 -4.10
N ALA A 177 4.09 -40.95 -3.66
CA ALA A 177 5.18 -40.32 -4.40
C ALA A 177 5.26 -40.87 -5.83
N GLY A 178 5.34 -39.96 -6.80
CA GLY A 178 5.36 -40.27 -8.22
C GLY A 178 4.00 -40.20 -8.92
N ASP A 179 2.88 -40.16 -8.18
CA ASP A 179 1.54 -40.04 -8.74
C ASP A 179 1.35 -38.70 -9.46
N GLU A 180 0.62 -38.73 -10.58
CA GLU A 180 0.27 -37.55 -11.36
C GLU A 180 -1.13 -37.05 -11.01
N VAL A 181 -1.30 -35.72 -11.02
CA VAL A 181 -2.53 -35.01 -10.67
C VAL A 181 -3.03 -34.26 -11.90
N ALA A 182 -4.27 -34.51 -12.30
CA ALA A 182 -4.90 -33.87 -13.45
C ALA A 182 -5.50 -32.50 -13.09
N ALA A 183 -5.85 -31.72 -14.12
CA ALA A 183 -6.48 -30.41 -13.93
C ALA A 183 -7.85 -30.55 -13.24
N GLY A 184 -8.07 -29.78 -12.17
CA GLY A 184 -9.34 -29.77 -11.43
C GLY A 184 -9.48 -30.88 -10.38
N GLU A 185 -8.45 -31.70 -10.17
CA GLU A 185 -8.38 -32.61 -9.03
C GLU A 185 -7.74 -31.89 -7.83
N PHE A 186 -8.28 -32.14 -6.63
CA PHE A 186 -7.80 -31.54 -5.39
C PHE A 186 -6.85 -32.51 -4.68
N ILE A 187 -5.72 -32.01 -4.24
CA ILE A 187 -4.79 -32.68 -3.35
C ILE A 187 -5.14 -32.23 -1.94
N ARG A 188 -5.41 -33.17 -1.04
CA ARG A 188 -5.69 -32.91 0.38
C ARG A 188 -4.70 -33.65 1.26
N THR A 189 -4.01 -32.94 2.15
CA THR A 189 -3.15 -33.55 3.18
C THR A 189 -3.95 -33.85 4.44
N GLY A 190 -3.70 -35.00 5.06
CA GLY A 190 -4.30 -35.40 6.34
C GLY A 190 -3.77 -34.60 7.53
N ALA A 191 -4.29 -34.90 8.72
CA ALA A 191 -3.69 -34.40 9.97
C ALA A 191 -2.27 -34.95 10.14
N ASN A 192 -1.35 -34.14 10.67
CA ASN A 192 0.07 -34.48 10.83
C ASN A 192 0.74 -35.00 9.54
N SER A 193 0.24 -34.59 8.38
CA SER A 193 0.72 -35.04 7.08
C SER A 193 1.21 -33.86 6.25
N ARG A 194 2.18 -34.08 5.37
CA ARG A 194 2.76 -33.09 4.47
C ARG A 194 2.95 -33.70 3.09
N ALA A 195 2.94 -32.86 2.06
CA ALA A 195 3.22 -33.30 0.70
C ALA A 195 4.08 -32.28 -0.02
N LYS A 196 5.09 -32.73 -0.76
CA LYS A 196 5.81 -31.90 -1.75
C LYS A 196 5.27 -32.22 -3.13
N VAL A 197 4.83 -31.19 -3.84
CA VAL A 197 4.18 -31.29 -5.14
C VAL A 197 5.02 -30.50 -6.15
N ARG A 198 5.41 -31.14 -7.24
CA ARG A 198 6.11 -30.51 -8.35
C ARG A 198 5.15 -30.21 -9.49
N LEU A 199 5.03 -28.95 -9.83
CA LEU A 199 4.22 -28.52 -10.96
C LEU A 199 4.96 -28.77 -12.27
N PHE A 200 4.22 -28.98 -13.36
CA PHE A 200 4.81 -29.33 -14.65
C PHE A 200 5.73 -28.22 -15.20
N GLU A 201 5.50 -26.96 -14.83
CA GLU A 201 6.38 -25.84 -15.18
C GLU A 201 7.65 -25.72 -14.33
N GLY A 202 7.87 -26.64 -13.38
CA GLY A 202 9.09 -26.72 -12.56
C GLY A 202 8.99 -26.05 -11.19
N SER A 203 7.89 -25.36 -10.88
CA SER A 203 7.64 -24.81 -9.53
C SER A 203 7.43 -25.94 -8.52
N GLN A 204 7.87 -25.74 -7.28
CA GLN A 204 7.69 -26.68 -6.18
C GLN A 204 6.73 -26.09 -5.13
N VAL A 205 5.83 -26.91 -4.60
CA VAL A 205 4.84 -26.53 -3.59
C VAL A 205 4.96 -27.49 -2.42
N GLU A 206 5.29 -26.99 -1.24
CA GLU A 206 5.21 -27.73 0.02
C GLU A 206 3.84 -27.47 0.65
N MET A 207 3.09 -28.54 0.93
CA MET A 207 1.78 -28.50 1.56
C MET A 207 1.88 -28.90 3.03
N ASN A 208 1.37 -28.05 3.92
CA ASN A 208 1.23 -28.36 5.34
C ASN A 208 0.08 -29.36 5.57
N GLN A 209 -0.14 -29.78 6.82
CA GLN A 209 -1.29 -30.59 7.21
C GLN A 209 -2.62 -29.88 6.95
N ARG A 210 -3.66 -30.66 6.62
CA ARG A 210 -5.02 -30.18 6.33
C ARG A 210 -5.07 -29.08 5.25
N ALA A 211 -4.13 -29.11 4.32
CA ALA A 211 -4.10 -28.22 3.17
C ALA A 211 -4.84 -28.85 1.99
N GLU A 212 -5.57 -28.02 1.25
CA GLU A 212 -6.33 -28.42 0.07
C GLU A 212 -5.95 -27.56 -1.12
N LEU A 213 -5.42 -28.22 -2.16
CA LEU A 213 -4.76 -27.59 -3.28
C LEU A 213 -5.28 -28.16 -4.60
N ALA A 214 -5.68 -27.30 -5.53
CA ALA A 214 -5.93 -27.70 -6.92
C ALA A 214 -5.06 -26.89 -7.87
N VAL A 215 -4.67 -27.49 -9.00
CA VAL A 215 -3.83 -26.81 -10.00
C VAL A 215 -4.59 -26.72 -11.32
N THR A 216 -4.64 -25.50 -11.86
CA THR A 216 -5.16 -25.23 -13.19
C THR A 216 -4.08 -24.54 -14.01
N ALA A 217 -3.96 -24.89 -15.28
CA ALA A 217 -2.97 -24.29 -16.16
C ALA A 217 -3.61 -23.95 -17.51
N THR A 218 -3.33 -22.75 -17.99
CA THR A 218 -3.64 -22.30 -19.35
C THR A 218 -2.39 -22.39 -20.23
N ARG A 219 -2.48 -22.04 -21.52
CA ARG A 219 -1.29 -22.03 -22.41
C ARG A 219 -0.18 -21.07 -21.95
N ARG A 220 -0.48 -20.08 -21.10
CA ARG A 220 0.48 -19.09 -20.62
C ARG A 220 0.60 -19.08 -19.10
N ASP A 221 -0.49 -19.18 -18.35
CA ASP A 221 -0.47 -18.98 -16.89
C ASP A 221 -0.81 -20.26 -16.11
N THR A 222 -0.17 -20.44 -14.96
CA THR A 222 -0.50 -21.50 -13.99
C THR A 222 -1.19 -20.87 -12.80
N THR A 223 -2.31 -21.41 -12.35
CA THR A 223 -3.04 -20.95 -11.16
C THR A 223 -3.20 -22.11 -10.19
N ILE A 224 -2.65 -21.93 -9.00
CA ILE A 224 -2.83 -22.76 -7.82
C ILE A 224 -4.06 -22.22 -7.08
N HIS A 225 -5.05 -23.08 -6.84
CA HIS A 225 -6.21 -22.77 -5.99
C HIS A 225 -5.96 -23.38 -4.61
N LEU A 226 -5.90 -22.53 -3.60
CA LEU A 226 -5.71 -22.91 -2.21
C LEU A 226 -7.00 -22.63 -1.45
N ASP A 227 -7.80 -23.66 -1.22
CA ASP A 227 -9.08 -23.49 -0.53
C ASP A 227 -8.87 -23.30 0.97
N GLN A 228 -7.98 -24.11 1.56
CA GLN A 228 -7.67 -24.08 2.98
C GLN A 228 -6.28 -24.63 3.28
N GLY A 229 -5.73 -24.22 4.43
CA GLY A 229 -4.43 -24.66 4.94
C GLY A 229 -3.26 -23.81 4.46
N SER A 230 -2.06 -24.28 4.73
CA SER A 230 -0.83 -23.52 4.48
C SER A 230 0.05 -24.21 3.43
N ILE A 231 0.59 -23.41 2.50
CA ILE A 231 1.53 -23.86 1.49
C ILE A 231 2.75 -22.94 1.44
N ILE A 232 3.90 -23.49 1.04
CA ILE A 232 5.08 -22.73 0.64
C ILE A 232 5.29 -23.00 -0.85
N VAL A 233 5.40 -21.95 -1.64
CA VAL A 233 5.56 -22.02 -3.08
C VAL A 233 6.94 -21.49 -3.44
N GLN A 234 7.74 -22.34 -4.08
CA GLN A 234 8.97 -21.97 -4.76
C GLN A 234 8.69 -21.91 -6.26
N ALA A 235 8.42 -20.71 -6.75
CA ALA A 235 8.03 -20.49 -8.13
C ALA A 235 9.25 -20.52 -9.06
N ALA A 236 9.19 -21.32 -10.13
CA ALA A 236 10.25 -21.34 -11.13
C ALA A 236 10.30 -20.02 -11.93
N ARG A 237 11.49 -19.59 -12.36
CA ARG A 237 11.67 -18.37 -13.16
C ARG A 237 11.25 -18.61 -14.60
N ARG A 238 10.33 -17.78 -15.12
CA ARG A 238 9.71 -17.96 -16.45
C ARG A 238 10.05 -16.82 -17.40
N ARG A 239 10.11 -17.12 -18.71
CA ARG A 239 10.28 -16.12 -19.79
C ARG A 239 8.94 -15.57 -20.33
N ALA A 240 7.84 -16.30 -20.12
CA ALA A 240 6.48 -15.88 -20.48
C ALA A 240 5.43 -16.55 -19.58
N GLY A 241 4.42 -15.77 -19.17
CA GLY A 241 3.31 -16.18 -18.30
C GLY A 241 3.63 -16.12 -16.80
N HIS A 242 2.59 -16.01 -15.98
CA HIS A 242 2.70 -15.83 -14.52
C HIS A 242 2.18 -17.05 -13.75
N LEU A 243 2.70 -17.22 -12.53
CA LEU A 243 2.13 -18.14 -11.55
C LEU A 243 1.22 -17.34 -10.62
N TYR A 244 0.00 -17.82 -10.43
CA TYR A 244 -0.96 -17.24 -9.50
C TYR A 244 -1.29 -18.24 -8.39
N VAL A 245 -1.43 -17.76 -7.16
CA VAL A 245 -2.07 -18.49 -6.06
C VAL A 245 -3.37 -17.76 -5.73
N THR A 246 -4.51 -18.43 -5.89
CA THR A 246 -5.82 -17.88 -5.52
C THR A 246 -6.29 -18.57 -4.25
N ALA A 247 -6.52 -17.79 -3.20
CA ALA A 247 -7.23 -18.16 -1.99
C ALA A 247 -8.63 -17.49 -2.00
N PRO A 248 -9.56 -17.86 -1.11
CA PRO A 248 -10.94 -17.37 -1.14
C PRO A 248 -11.07 -15.84 -1.08
N ASP A 249 -10.11 -15.16 -0.46
CA ASP A 249 -10.13 -13.73 -0.16
C ASP A 249 -8.91 -12.95 -0.73
N CYS A 250 -7.97 -13.62 -1.39
CA CYS A 250 -6.87 -12.96 -2.09
C CYS A 250 -6.35 -13.72 -3.31
N ARG A 251 -5.76 -12.98 -4.25
CA ARG A 251 -4.98 -13.54 -5.37
C ARG A 251 -3.56 -13.01 -5.33
N VAL A 252 -2.61 -13.93 -5.37
CA VAL A 252 -1.18 -13.67 -5.30
C VAL A 252 -0.57 -13.94 -6.68
N ALA A 253 0.12 -12.97 -7.27
CA ALA A 253 0.81 -13.08 -8.55
C ALA A 253 2.32 -13.00 -8.37
N VAL A 254 3.05 -13.92 -8.99
CA VAL A 254 4.51 -14.06 -8.77
C VAL A 254 5.28 -14.45 -10.03
N THR A 255 6.58 -14.18 -10.01
CA THR A 255 7.54 -14.67 -11.02
C THR A 255 8.91 -14.91 -10.38
N GLY A 256 9.29 -16.17 -10.14
CA GLY A 256 10.60 -16.52 -9.59
C GLY A 256 10.79 -16.13 -8.11
N THR A 257 9.84 -16.46 -7.25
CA THR A 257 9.81 -16.08 -5.82
C THR A 257 9.61 -17.28 -4.90
N VAL A 258 9.94 -17.10 -3.62
CA VAL A 258 9.63 -18.06 -2.54
C VAL A 258 8.75 -17.37 -1.51
N PHE A 259 7.57 -17.91 -1.26
CA PHE A 259 6.59 -17.29 -0.37
C PHE A 259 5.68 -18.35 0.23
N SER A 260 5.07 -18.04 1.37
CA SER A 260 4.03 -18.85 1.97
C SER A 260 2.67 -18.18 1.83
N VAL A 261 1.64 -19.01 1.68
CA VAL A 261 0.23 -18.60 1.71
C VAL A 261 -0.50 -19.52 2.67
N ASN A 262 -1.21 -18.93 3.61
CA ASN A 262 -2.02 -19.63 4.59
C ASN A 262 -3.46 -19.15 4.49
N SER A 263 -4.35 -20.01 4.00
CA SER A 263 -5.77 -19.74 3.85
C SER A 263 -6.55 -20.37 5.01
N GLY A 264 -7.29 -19.55 5.75
CA GLY A 264 -8.10 -20.00 6.89
C GLY A 264 -9.48 -19.33 6.93
N THR A 265 -10.32 -19.81 7.84
CA THR A 265 -11.72 -19.32 7.98
C THR A 265 -11.83 -17.85 8.40
N LYS A 266 -10.78 -17.28 8.99
CA LYS A 266 -10.72 -15.86 9.39
C LYS A 266 -10.15 -14.96 8.29
N GLY A 267 -9.56 -15.53 7.25
CA GLY A 267 -8.86 -14.84 6.18
C GLY A 267 -7.52 -15.52 5.86
N SER A 268 -6.84 -15.01 4.85
CA SER A 268 -5.53 -15.46 4.40
C SER A 268 -4.36 -14.62 4.92
N ARG A 269 -3.20 -15.26 5.04
CA ARG A 269 -1.91 -14.62 5.31
C ARG A 269 -0.92 -14.97 4.21
N VAL A 270 -0.20 -13.98 3.71
CA VAL A 270 0.86 -14.14 2.71
C VAL A 270 2.16 -13.63 3.31
N ALA A 271 3.21 -14.45 3.30
CA ALA A 271 4.53 -14.07 3.79
C ALA A 271 5.58 -14.32 2.70
N VAL A 272 6.40 -13.32 2.40
CA VAL A 272 7.42 -13.43 1.36
C VAL A 272 8.75 -13.78 2.00
N ILE A 273 9.29 -14.93 1.61
CA ILE A 273 10.63 -15.36 2.02
C ILE A 273 11.66 -14.75 1.08
N GLU A 274 11.32 -14.69 -0.21
CA GLU A 274 12.23 -14.31 -1.27
C GLU A 274 11.51 -13.72 -2.49
N GLY A 275 12.04 -12.61 -3.00
CA GLY A 275 11.55 -11.96 -4.23
C GLY A 275 10.42 -10.97 -3.97
N GLU A 276 9.58 -10.77 -4.98
CA GLU A 276 8.51 -9.77 -5.00
C GLU A 276 7.17 -10.43 -5.34
N VAL A 277 6.15 -10.18 -4.52
CA VAL A 277 4.86 -10.82 -4.62
C VAL A 277 3.76 -9.77 -4.67
N HIS A 278 2.88 -9.84 -5.68
CA HIS A 278 1.75 -8.92 -5.81
C HIS A 278 0.49 -9.59 -5.24
N VAL A 279 -0.09 -9.02 -4.20
CA VAL A 279 -1.28 -9.57 -3.53
C VAL A 279 -2.47 -8.65 -3.77
N LYS A 280 -3.48 -9.17 -4.44
CA LYS A 280 -4.79 -8.54 -4.61
C LYS A 280 -5.75 -9.05 -3.54
N HIS A 281 -6.24 -8.18 -2.67
CA HIS A 281 -7.23 -8.52 -1.64
C HIS A 281 -8.17 -7.33 -1.40
N ALA A 282 -9.46 -7.60 -1.15
CA ALA A 282 -10.46 -6.56 -0.86
C ALA A 282 -10.50 -5.35 -1.84
N GLY A 283 -10.16 -5.56 -3.12
CA GLY A 283 -10.10 -4.50 -4.13
C GLY A 283 -8.82 -3.66 -4.13
N ALA A 284 -7.88 -3.91 -3.21
CA ALA A 284 -6.55 -3.31 -3.16
C ALA A 284 -5.48 -4.26 -3.72
N GLU A 285 -4.39 -3.69 -4.22
CA GLU A 285 -3.19 -4.41 -4.67
C GLU A 285 -2.00 -3.97 -3.80
N SER A 286 -1.38 -4.94 -3.13
CA SER A 286 -0.22 -4.73 -2.25
C SER A 286 1.00 -5.46 -2.81
N ILE A 287 2.14 -4.79 -2.86
CA ILE A 287 3.41 -5.39 -3.30
C ILE A 287 4.21 -5.74 -2.04
N LEU A 288 4.62 -6.99 -1.91
CA LEU A 288 5.36 -7.53 -0.78
C LEU A 288 6.78 -7.93 -1.20
N HIS A 289 7.76 -7.55 -0.41
CA HIS A 289 9.18 -7.89 -0.59
C HIS A 289 9.63 -8.92 0.44
N SER A 290 10.86 -9.42 0.29
CA SER A 290 11.43 -10.43 1.19
C SER A 290 11.42 -9.97 2.65
N GLY A 291 10.78 -10.74 3.53
CA GLY A 291 10.56 -10.42 4.93
C GLY A 291 9.18 -9.82 5.23
N ASP A 292 8.45 -9.35 4.22
CA ASP A 292 7.13 -8.76 4.41
C ASP A 292 6.05 -9.83 4.62
N VAL A 293 5.03 -9.45 5.40
CA VAL A 293 3.85 -10.27 5.68
C VAL A 293 2.60 -9.42 5.55
N LEU A 294 1.57 -9.98 4.91
CA LEU A 294 0.27 -9.38 4.74
C LEU A 294 -0.81 -10.32 5.25
N ALA A 295 -1.77 -9.76 5.99
CA ALA A 295 -3.01 -10.44 6.34
C ALA A 295 -4.17 -9.78 5.59
N THR A 296 -5.08 -10.58 5.03
CA THR A 296 -6.20 -10.07 4.22
C THR A 296 -7.33 -9.48 5.07
N THR A 297 -7.42 -9.85 6.35
CA THR A 297 -8.43 -9.35 7.29
C THR A 297 -7.80 -8.92 8.62
N PRO A 298 -8.42 -7.97 9.35
CA PRO A 298 -7.95 -7.55 10.68
C PRO A 298 -8.00 -8.65 11.75
N SER A 299 -8.82 -9.68 11.53
CA SER A 299 -9.00 -10.82 12.44
C SER A 299 -7.88 -11.86 12.33
N VAL A 300 -7.00 -11.73 11.33
CA VAL A 300 -5.81 -12.55 11.12
C VAL A 300 -4.59 -11.70 11.49
N GLY A 301 -3.93 -12.04 12.61
CA GLY A 301 -2.73 -11.33 13.03
C GLY A 301 -1.58 -11.49 12.03
N VAL A 302 -0.66 -10.53 11.99
CA VAL A 302 0.61 -10.66 11.25
C VAL A 302 1.53 -11.55 12.08
N VAL A 303 1.92 -12.69 11.53
CA VAL A 303 2.85 -13.64 12.15
C VAL A 303 4.19 -13.53 11.42
N PRO A 304 5.33 -13.45 12.12
CA PRO A 304 6.64 -13.38 11.48
C PRO A 304 6.86 -14.54 10.50
N VAL A 305 7.53 -14.28 9.38
CA VAL A 305 7.81 -15.30 8.34
C VAL A 305 8.38 -16.60 8.95
N ARG A 306 9.24 -16.48 9.98
CA ARG A 306 9.80 -17.59 10.77
C ARG A 306 8.75 -18.50 11.39
N GLU A 307 7.73 -17.94 12.03
CA GLU A 307 6.66 -18.69 12.66
C GLU A 307 5.68 -19.24 11.61
N GLU A 308 5.47 -18.47 10.54
CA GLU A 308 4.60 -18.86 9.43
C GLU A 308 5.14 -20.08 8.67
N ILE A 309 6.47 -20.19 8.56
CA ILE A 309 7.15 -21.29 7.87
C ILE A 309 7.72 -22.33 8.85
N ALA A 310 7.42 -22.22 10.15
CA ALA A 310 7.98 -23.10 11.19
C ALA A 310 7.63 -24.59 10.99
N TRP A 311 6.59 -24.86 10.21
CA TRP A 311 6.20 -26.20 9.81
C TRP A 311 6.93 -26.70 8.56
N SER A 312 7.67 -25.86 7.85
CA SER A 312 8.46 -26.30 6.68
C SER A 312 9.50 -27.32 7.12
N SER A 313 9.69 -28.34 6.29
CA SER A 313 10.81 -29.27 6.44
C SER A 313 12.19 -28.60 6.25
N ASP A 314 12.25 -27.39 5.68
CA ASP A 314 13.47 -26.65 5.35
C ASP A 314 13.67 -25.36 6.19
N LEU A 315 13.00 -25.24 7.36
CA LEU A 315 13.00 -24.04 8.23
C LEU A 315 14.40 -23.57 8.65
N ASP A 316 15.26 -24.48 9.08
CA ASP A 316 16.60 -24.14 9.58
C ASP A 316 17.47 -23.50 8.49
N HIS A 317 17.29 -23.93 7.24
CA HIS A 317 17.97 -23.36 6.08
C HIS A 317 17.50 -21.93 5.81
N GLN A 318 16.20 -21.66 5.90
CA GLN A 318 15.60 -20.34 5.65
C GLN A 318 15.97 -19.31 6.73
N LEU A 319 16.03 -19.72 8.00
CA LEU A 319 16.42 -18.84 9.10
C LEU A 319 17.91 -18.50 9.10
N ALA A 320 18.75 -19.48 8.78
CA ALA A 320 20.18 -19.24 8.64
C ALA A 320 20.47 -18.25 7.50
N LEU A 321 19.71 -18.29 6.41
CA LEU A 321 19.87 -17.35 5.29
C LEU A 321 19.51 -15.91 5.69
N LEU A 322 18.41 -15.70 6.40
CA LEU A 322 18.00 -14.37 6.90
C LEU A 322 19.04 -13.77 7.86
N ALA A 323 19.62 -14.58 8.74
CA ALA A 323 20.65 -14.13 9.68
C ALA A 323 21.91 -13.63 8.95
N GLU A 324 22.33 -14.34 7.90
CA GLU A 324 23.51 -13.99 7.10
C GLU A 324 23.30 -12.71 6.28
N PHE A 325 22.09 -12.47 5.76
CA PHE A 325 21.77 -11.20 5.10
C PHE A 325 21.81 -9.99 6.05
N SER A 326 21.40 -10.14 7.31
CA SER A 326 21.50 -9.05 8.30
C SER A 326 22.95 -8.64 8.60
N LYS A 327 23.85 -9.64 8.67
CA LYS A 327 25.29 -9.41 8.85
C LYS A 327 25.90 -8.70 7.64
N LEU A 328 25.52 -9.15 6.44
CA LEU A 328 25.95 -8.53 5.20
C LEU A 328 25.52 -7.05 5.13
N ARG A 329 24.25 -6.75 5.42
CA ARG A 329 23.74 -5.37 5.45
C ARG A 329 24.54 -4.45 6.38
N THR A 330 24.88 -4.94 7.57
CA THR A 330 25.67 -4.17 8.55
C THR A 330 27.04 -3.82 8.00
N LYS A 331 27.74 -4.78 7.39
CA LYS A 331 29.07 -4.54 6.79
C LYS A 331 29.02 -3.64 5.57
N LEU A 332 27.98 -3.77 4.73
CA LEU A 332 27.80 -2.88 3.58
C LEU A 332 27.55 -1.43 3.98
N ALA A 333 26.93 -1.18 5.15
CA ALA A 333 26.71 0.16 5.67
C ALA A 333 27.99 0.89 6.14
N GLU A 334 29.10 0.18 6.28
CA GLU A 334 30.41 0.74 6.66
C GLU A 334 31.23 1.22 5.45
N ILE A 335 30.76 0.97 4.22
CA ILE A 335 31.47 1.35 2.98
C ILE A 335 31.45 2.87 2.85
N GLN A 336 32.64 3.46 2.66
CA GLN A 336 32.74 4.89 2.32
C GLN A 336 32.33 5.12 0.88
N THR A 337 31.31 5.97 0.70
CA THR A 337 30.93 6.53 -0.59
C THR A 337 31.80 7.74 -0.94
N PRO A 338 31.93 8.10 -2.23
CA PRO A 338 32.59 9.34 -2.63
C PRO A 338 31.93 10.55 -1.96
N GLY A 339 32.75 11.48 -1.44
CA GLY A 339 32.27 12.67 -0.75
C GLY A 339 31.53 13.67 -1.66
N PRO A 340 30.97 14.75 -1.08
CA PRO A 340 30.20 15.73 -1.82
C PRO A 340 31.05 16.48 -2.85
N ARG A 341 30.48 16.69 -4.04
CA ARG A 341 31.08 17.49 -5.13
C ARG A 341 30.58 18.94 -5.04
N TYR A 342 31.50 19.89 -5.17
CA TYR A 342 31.21 21.32 -5.10
C TYR A 342 31.09 22.01 -6.48
N GLU A 343 31.51 21.31 -7.52
CA GLU A 343 31.48 21.75 -8.91
C GLU A 343 31.30 20.53 -9.84
N SER A 344 30.76 20.78 -11.03
CA SER A 344 30.65 19.78 -12.10
C SER A 344 31.44 20.27 -13.31
N LYS A 345 32.34 19.44 -13.84
CA LYS A 345 33.09 19.76 -15.06
C LYS A 345 32.25 19.56 -16.32
N ILE A 346 31.21 18.74 -16.23
CA ILE A 346 30.35 18.36 -17.36
C ILE A 346 29.20 19.35 -17.51
N LEU A 347 28.66 19.88 -16.41
CA LEU A 347 27.54 20.82 -16.40
C LEU A 347 27.70 22.00 -17.39
N PRO A 348 28.85 22.70 -17.47
CA PRO A 348 29.00 23.83 -18.38
C PRO A 348 28.97 23.45 -19.86
N LEU A 349 29.27 22.19 -20.18
CA LEU A 349 29.42 21.69 -21.55
C LEU A 349 28.07 21.31 -22.19
N LEU A 350 27.00 21.31 -21.40
CA LEU A 350 25.67 20.94 -21.87
C LEU A 350 25.07 22.00 -22.81
N PRO A 351 24.14 21.61 -23.69
CA PRO A 351 23.43 22.56 -24.54
C PRO A 351 22.36 23.34 -23.76
N ALA A 352 21.97 24.51 -24.24
CA ALA A 352 21.04 25.41 -23.55
C ALA A 352 19.60 24.87 -23.41
N ASP A 353 19.20 23.93 -24.26
CA ASP A 353 17.89 23.27 -24.30
C ASP A 353 17.84 21.97 -23.47
N THR A 354 18.79 21.80 -22.55
CA THR A 354 18.80 20.67 -21.61
C THR A 354 17.57 20.73 -20.69
N VAL A 355 16.80 19.65 -20.68
CA VAL A 355 15.59 19.48 -19.84
C VAL A 355 15.78 18.52 -18.67
N LEU A 356 16.79 17.65 -18.70
CA LEU A 356 17.08 16.70 -17.64
C LEU A 356 18.58 16.71 -17.34
N TYR A 357 18.94 16.69 -16.07
CA TYR A 357 20.31 16.57 -15.60
C TYR A 357 20.34 15.63 -14.40
N ILE A 358 21.10 14.55 -14.49
CA ILE A 358 21.32 13.60 -13.39
C ILE A 358 22.83 13.45 -13.21
N GLY A 359 23.38 13.99 -12.12
CA GLY A 359 24.79 13.88 -11.77
C GLY A 359 25.01 12.84 -10.66
N ILE A 360 25.76 11.79 -10.97
CA ILE A 360 26.00 10.63 -10.09
C ILE A 360 27.50 10.56 -9.77
N PRO A 361 27.90 10.23 -8.52
CA PRO A 361 29.30 9.98 -8.23
C PRO A 361 29.79 8.74 -8.97
N ASN A 362 31.08 8.70 -9.28
CA ASN A 362 31.71 7.45 -9.67
C ASN A 362 31.81 6.50 -8.46
N LEU A 363 30.92 5.50 -8.42
CA LEU A 363 30.82 4.52 -7.34
C LEU A 363 31.74 3.29 -7.51
N GLY A 364 32.67 3.31 -8.48
CA GLY A 364 33.52 2.17 -8.82
C GLY A 364 34.21 1.50 -7.62
N ASP A 365 34.87 2.30 -6.79
CA ASP A 365 35.59 1.80 -5.61
C ASP A 365 34.64 1.30 -4.52
N ALA A 366 33.50 1.99 -4.32
CA ALA A 366 32.48 1.57 -3.35
C ALA A 366 31.85 0.23 -3.75
N LEU A 367 31.54 0.05 -5.05
CA LEU A 367 31.06 -1.22 -5.60
C LEU A 367 32.10 -2.34 -5.45
N GLN A 368 33.39 -2.04 -5.62
CA GLN A 368 34.45 -3.01 -5.39
C GLN A 368 34.52 -3.44 -3.91
N GLN A 369 34.43 -2.50 -2.98
CA GLN A 369 34.41 -2.81 -1.55
C GLN A 369 33.18 -3.65 -1.18
N ALA A 370 32.00 -3.29 -1.72
CA ALA A 370 30.77 -4.07 -1.55
C ALA A 370 30.92 -5.50 -2.08
N ASN A 371 31.48 -5.67 -3.28
CA ASN A 371 31.76 -6.96 -3.88
C ASN A 371 32.75 -7.78 -3.03
N LYS A 372 33.84 -7.17 -2.54
CA LYS A 372 34.79 -7.85 -1.63
C LYS A 372 34.12 -8.32 -0.34
N ILE A 373 33.30 -7.47 0.29
CA ILE A 373 32.55 -7.82 1.50
C ILE A 373 31.58 -8.96 1.21
N PHE A 374 30.84 -8.89 0.09
CA PHE A 374 29.92 -9.92 -0.33
C PHE A 374 30.63 -11.26 -0.57
N GLN A 375 31.72 -11.27 -1.35
CA GLN A 375 32.52 -12.47 -1.61
C GLN A 375 33.15 -13.04 -0.34
N GLN A 376 33.58 -12.18 0.58
CA GLN A 376 34.07 -12.62 1.88
C GLN A 376 32.94 -13.27 2.70
N GLN A 377 31.73 -12.69 2.74
CA GLN A 377 30.58 -13.32 3.41
C GLN A 377 30.15 -14.61 2.73
N LEU A 378 30.15 -14.64 1.39
CA LEU A 378 29.89 -15.83 0.61
C LEU A 378 30.90 -16.93 0.96
N SER A 379 32.20 -16.63 1.03
CA SER A 379 33.22 -17.61 1.42
C SER A 379 33.07 -18.15 2.86
N GLN A 380 32.49 -17.34 3.76
CA GLN A 380 32.35 -17.65 5.18
C GLN A 380 31.03 -18.37 5.52
N SER A 381 30.02 -18.28 4.66
CA SER A 381 28.68 -18.83 4.91
C SER A 381 28.31 -19.89 3.88
N LYS A 382 28.24 -21.14 4.32
CA LYS A 382 27.76 -22.27 3.50
C LYS A 382 26.33 -22.05 3.01
N VAL A 383 25.48 -21.43 3.84
CA VAL A 383 24.08 -21.15 3.52
C VAL A 383 23.96 -20.11 2.40
N LEU A 384 24.78 -19.04 2.44
CA LEU A 384 24.84 -18.07 1.33
C LEU A 384 25.42 -18.69 0.05
N GLN A 385 26.39 -19.60 0.14
CA GLN A 385 26.94 -20.31 -1.03
C GLN A 385 25.89 -21.20 -1.69
N GLU A 386 25.19 -22.00 -0.91
CA GLU A 386 24.12 -22.87 -1.39
C GLU A 386 23.02 -22.05 -2.07
N TRP A 387 22.59 -20.95 -1.44
CA TRP A 387 21.62 -20.02 -2.02
C TRP A 387 22.11 -19.38 -3.33
N TRP A 388 23.35 -18.89 -3.36
CA TRP A 388 23.92 -18.25 -4.56
C TRP A 388 24.05 -19.24 -5.72
N ASN A 389 24.48 -20.47 -5.44
CA ASN A 389 24.65 -21.53 -6.43
C ASN A 389 23.31 -22.07 -6.95
N GLN A 390 22.26 -22.09 -6.13
CA GLN A 390 20.90 -22.49 -6.55
C GLN A 390 20.25 -21.44 -7.45
N ARG A 391 20.56 -20.15 -7.27
CA ARG A 391 20.01 -19.05 -8.08
C ARG A 391 20.81 -18.72 -9.34
N GLY A 392 22.12 -18.93 -9.30
CA GLY A 392 23.00 -18.74 -10.44
C GLY A 392 22.70 -19.77 -11.51
N ASN A 393 21.81 -19.46 -12.45
CA ASN A 393 21.77 -20.18 -13.72
C ASN A 393 23.15 -20.02 -14.37
N SER A 394 24.00 -21.04 -14.27
CA SER A 394 25.35 -21.08 -14.89
C SER A 394 25.35 -20.89 -16.41
N ASN A 395 24.17 -20.73 -17.02
CA ASN A 395 23.96 -20.57 -18.46
C ASN A 395 23.47 -19.15 -18.86
N GLN A 396 23.37 -18.19 -17.94
CA GLN A 396 23.06 -16.79 -18.26
C GLN A 396 24.35 -15.95 -18.29
N HIS A 397 24.77 -15.59 -19.50
CA HIS A 397 25.80 -14.57 -19.71
C HIS A 397 25.16 -13.21 -20.02
N PRO A 398 25.69 -12.11 -19.46
CA PRO A 398 26.74 -12.06 -18.44
C PRO A 398 26.25 -12.37 -17.02
N THR A 399 27.15 -12.91 -16.19
CA THR A 399 26.87 -13.08 -14.76
C THR A 399 26.88 -11.73 -14.03
N PRO A 400 26.17 -11.58 -12.88
CA PRO A 400 26.21 -10.35 -12.08
C PRO A 400 27.64 -9.97 -11.65
N GLN A 401 28.49 -10.96 -11.39
CA GLN A 401 29.89 -10.75 -11.03
C GLN A 401 30.67 -10.15 -12.20
N GLU A 402 30.52 -10.73 -13.40
CA GLU A 402 31.15 -10.21 -14.63
C GLU A 402 30.73 -8.75 -14.86
N LEU A 403 29.45 -8.42 -14.67
CA LEU A 403 28.96 -7.04 -14.81
C LEU A 403 29.59 -6.09 -13.77
N ILE A 404 29.67 -6.49 -12.50
CA ILE A 404 30.29 -5.66 -11.45
C ILE A 404 31.77 -5.42 -11.76
N ASP A 405 32.49 -6.46 -12.17
CA ASP A 405 33.92 -6.35 -12.51
C ASP A 405 34.14 -5.45 -13.74
N GLN A 406 33.24 -5.50 -14.74
CA GLN A 406 33.27 -4.58 -15.89
C GLN A 406 32.98 -3.13 -15.48
N ILE A 407 31.95 -2.89 -14.66
CA ILE A 407 31.62 -1.55 -14.15
C ILE A 407 32.80 -0.99 -13.37
N GLN A 408 33.43 -1.80 -12.53
CA GLN A 408 34.65 -1.41 -11.81
C GLN A 408 35.79 -1.07 -12.78
N ALA A 409 36.09 -1.93 -13.74
CA ALA A 409 37.19 -1.66 -14.66
C ALA A 409 36.95 -0.37 -15.47
N ILE A 410 35.73 -0.15 -15.95
CA ILE A 410 35.35 1.08 -16.67
C ILE A 410 35.46 2.29 -15.76
N SER A 411 35.01 2.18 -14.52
CA SER A 411 35.05 3.28 -13.55
C SER A 411 36.44 3.85 -13.33
N GLN A 412 37.51 3.05 -13.47
CA GLN A 412 38.90 3.49 -13.33
C GLN A 412 39.37 4.39 -14.48
N TYR A 413 38.75 4.29 -15.65
CA TYR A 413 39.03 5.17 -16.79
C TYR A 413 38.22 6.47 -16.73
N LEU A 414 37.16 6.51 -15.92
CA LEU A 414 36.24 7.65 -15.85
C LEU A 414 36.60 8.61 -14.72
N GLY A 415 36.14 9.86 -14.83
CA GLY A 415 36.23 10.86 -13.78
C GLY A 415 35.34 10.56 -12.58
N ASP A 416 35.28 11.50 -11.63
CA ASP A 416 34.53 11.32 -10.37
C ASP A 416 33.01 11.52 -10.57
N GLU A 417 32.58 11.90 -11.77
CA GLU A 417 31.21 12.27 -12.10
C GLU A 417 30.76 11.59 -13.40
N VAL A 418 29.55 11.02 -13.35
CA VAL A 418 28.80 10.56 -14.52
C VAL A 418 27.52 11.38 -14.60
N VAL A 419 27.28 12.03 -15.74
CA VAL A 419 26.08 12.84 -15.99
C VAL A 419 25.18 12.14 -17.01
N ILE A 420 23.90 12.00 -16.70
CA ILE A 420 22.86 11.62 -17.67
C ILE A 420 22.03 12.87 -17.95
N THR A 421 21.87 13.20 -19.22
CA THR A 421 21.18 14.40 -19.68
C THR A 421 20.20 14.08 -20.81
N ALA A 422 19.20 14.95 -20.98
CA ALA A 422 18.31 14.94 -22.14
C ALA A 422 18.01 16.37 -22.58
N THR A 423 17.79 16.56 -23.88
CA THR A 423 17.39 17.84 -24.48
C THR A 423 15.93 17.82 -24.92
N ALA A 424 15.33 19.00 -25.04
CA ALA A 424 14.02 19.16 -25.63
C ALA A 424 14.09 18.92 -27.16
N SER A 425 13.86 17.69 -27.63
CA SER A 425 13.79 17.41 -29.07
C SER A 425 12.41 17.76 -29.64
N SER A 426 12.39 18.41 -30.81
CA SER A 426 11.16 18.83 -31.52
C SER A 426 10.66 17.80 -32.54
N THR A 427 11.40 16.71 -32.78
CA THR A 427 11.20 15.84 -33.96
C THR A 427 10.79 14.40 -33.65
N SER A 428 10.76 13.96 -32.39
CA SER A 428 10.30 12.62 -32.00
C SER A 428 9.79 12.58 -30.55
N ASN A 429 8.75 11.79 -30.30
CA ASN A 429 8.15 11.52 -28.97
C ASN A 429 9.09 10.82 -27.95
N GLU A 430 10.40 10.78 -28.22
CA GLU A 430 11.41 10.16 -27.37
C GLU A 430 12.55 11.16 -27.15
N HIS A 431 12.69 11.66 -25.92
CA HIS A 431 13.88 12.41 -25.50
C HIS A 431 15.05 11.43 -25.43
N GLY A 432 16.00 11.54 -26.36
CA GLY A 432 17.20 10.71 -26.37
C GLY A 432 18.08 11.00 -25.15
N LEU A 433 18.15 10.04 -24.21
CA LEU A 433 19.03 10.14 -23.05
C LEU A 433 20.49 9.99 -23.51
N VAL A 434 21.34 10.92 -23.06
CA VAL A 434 22.79 10.90 -23.31
C VAL A 434 23.52 10.85 -21.98
N LEU A 435 24.46 9.92 -21.86
CA LEU A 435 25.39 9.78 -20.74
C LEU A 435 26.74 10.40 -21.10
N LEU A 436 27.31 11.15 -20.17
CA LEU A 436 28.57 11.88 -20.27
C LEU A 436 29.45 11.54 -19.07
N ALA A 437 30.73 11.27 -19.33
CA ALA A 437 31.73 11.10 -18.27
C ALA A 437 33.10 11.59 -18.75
N GLU A 438 33.87 12.24 -17.87
CA GLU A 438 35.27 12.60 -18.15
C GLU A 438 36.11 11.33 -18.33
N VAL A 439 36.98 11.28 -19.33
CA VAL A 439 37.92 10.17 -19.53
C VAL A 439 39.28 10.58 -18.99
N ARG A 440 39.72 9.92 -17.91
CA ARG A 440 40.99 10.21 -17.22
C ARG A 440 42.17 9.39 -17.72
N GLN A 441 41.92 8.22 -18.28
CA GLN A 441 42.95 7.29 -18.75
C GLN A 441 42.71 6.91 -20.21
N SER A 442 43.77 6.89 -21.01
CA SER A 442 43.74 6.37 -22.38
C SER A 442 43.51 4.85 -22.40
N GLY A 443 42.92 4.31 -23.46
CA GLY A 443 42.66 2.87 -23.62
C GLY A 443 41.23 2.43 -23.31
N LEU A 444 40.37 3.35 -22.85
CA LEU A 444 38.94 3.07 -22.61
C LEU A 444 38.23 2.51 -23.86
N LYS A 445 38.54 3.04 -25.04
CA LYS A 445 37.93 2.57 -26.31
C LYS A 445 38.23 1.10 -26.55
N ASP A 446 39.50 0.73 -26.49
CA ASP A 446 39.94 -0.64 -26.72
C ASP A 446 39.36 -1.58 -25.65
N TYR A 447 39.28 -1.10 -24.40
CA TYR A 447 38.64 -1.86 -23.32
C TYR A 447 37.15 -2.13 -23.59
N LEU A 448 36.37 -1.09 -23.90
CA LEU A 448 34.93 -1.21 -24.19
C LEU A 448 34.67 -2.09 -25.41
N GLN A 449 35.49 -1.94 -26.46
CA GLN A 449 35.35 -2.70 -27.69
C GLN A 449 35.70 -4.18 -27.51
N ASN A 450 36.71 -4.50 -26.71
CA ASN A 450 37.18 -5.88 -26.56
C ASN A 450 36.50 -6.64 -25.41
N HIS A 451 36.05 -5.95 -24.36
CA HIS A 451 35.51 -6.61 -23.16
C HIS A 451 34.01 -6.41 -23.00
N LEU A 452 33.49 -5.21 -23.24
CA LEU A 452 32.07 -4.91 -22.98
C LEU A 452 31.18 -5.26 -24.19
N ALA A 453 31.66 -5.06 -25.42
CA ALA A 453 30.93 -5.43 -26.63
C ALA A 453 30.69 -6.95 -26.74
N ASP A 454 31.62 -7.76 -26.24
CA ASP A 454 31.53 -9.23 -26.20
C ASP A 454 30.51 -9.72 -25.18
N ILE A 455 30.41 -9.03 -24.04
CA ILE A 455 29.48 -9.31 -22.95
C ILE A 455 28.04 -8.91 -23.30
N LEU A 456 27.83 -7.80 -24.02
CA LEU A 456 26.50 -7.31 -24.41
C LEU A 456 25.98 -7.89 -25.74
N LYS A 457 26.58 -8.95 -26.26
CA LYS A 457 26.06 -9.64 -27.46
C LYS A 457 24.72 -10.32 -27.13
N SER A 458 23.67 -9.95 -27.87
CA SER A 458 22.37 -10.63 -27.78
C SER A 458 22.50 -12.08 -28.28
N PRO A 459 21.67 -13.04 -27.79
CA PRO A 459 21.61 -14.42 -28.31
C PRO A 459 21.32 -14.53 -29.81
N GLN A 460 20.86 -13.45 -30.44
CA GLN A 460 20.59 -13.35 -31.88
C GLN A 460 21.79 -12.82 -32.71
N GLY A 461 22.94 -12.56 -32.08
CA GLY A 461 24.20 -12.25 -32.78
C GLY A 461 24.39 -10.80 -33.24
N THR A 462 23.43 -9.90 -33.00
CA THR A 462 23.61 -8.45 -33.23
C THR A 462 24.03 -7.77 -31.93
N ALA A 463 25.22 -7.16 -31.93
CA ALA A 463 25.66 -6.30 -30.84
C ALA A 463 24.77 -5.03 -30.82
N ASN A 464 24.01 -4.84 -29.75
CA ASN A 464 23.28 -3.58 -29.51
C ASN A 464 24.21 -2.49 -28.95
N LEU A 465 25.52 -2.74 -28.88
CA LEU A 465 26.55 -1.80 -28.48
C LEU A 465 27.47 -1.51 -29.68
N ARG A 466 27.70 -0.23 -29.97
CA ARG A 466 28.74 0.22 -30.89
C ARG A 466 29.68 1.19 -30.20
N VAL A 467 30.95 0.79 -30.10
CA VAL A 467 32.02 1.65 -29.57
C VAL A 467 32.73 2.30 -30.74
N VAL A 468 32.80 3.63 -30.75
CA VAL A 468 33.31 4.43 -31.87
C VAL A 468 34.20 5.55 -31.38
N ASP A 469 35.08 6.01 -32.28
CA ASP A 469 35.84 7.26 -32.13
C ASP A 469 35.27 8.33 -33.07
N ALA A 470 35.79 9.55 -33.00
CA ALA A 470 35.28 10.66 -33.81
C ALA A 470 35.30 10.37 -35.33
N GLN A 471 36.28 9.59 -35.82
CA GLN A 471 36.44 9.30 -37.25
C GLN A 471 35.46 8.24 -37.74
N SER A 472 35.34 7.14 -36.98
CA SER A 472 34.39 6.06 -37.28
C SER A 472 32.94 6.50 -37.04
N PHE A 473 32.69 7.41 -36.10
CA PHE A 473 31.37 7.95 -35.84
C PHE A 473 30.79 8.76 -37.01
N SER A 474 31.62 9.53 -37.73
CA SER A 474 31.19 10.27 -38.93
C SER A 474 30.64 9.38 -40.07
N SER A 475 30.90 8.08 -40.03
CA SER A 475 30.44 7.11 -41.03
C SER A 475 29.11 6.43 -40.70
N LEU A 476 28.57 6.63 -39.48
CA LEU A 476 27.31 6.03 -39.04
C LEU A 476 26.10 6.82 -39.57
N ALA A 477 25.07 6.10 -40.04
CA ALA A 477 23.80 6.70 -40.43
C ALA A 477 23.07 7.30 -39.22
N GLY A 478 22.37 8.43 -39.39
CA GLY A 478 21.69 9.14 -38.29
C GLY A 478 20.58 8.33 -37.61
N ASN A 479 19.89 7.48 -38.36
CA ASN A 479 18.77 6.69 -37.85
C ASN A 479 19.17 5.35 -37.19
N GLU A 480 20.47 5.09 -36.97
CA GLU A 480 20.90 3.89 -36.27
C GLU A 480 20.48 3.96 -34.79
N ARG A 481 19.77 2.91 -34.35
CA ARG A 481 19.32 2.72 -32.97
C ARG A 481 20.18 1.66 -32.28
N GLY A 482 20.46 1.85 -31.00
CA GLY A 482 21.32 0.99 -30.20
C GLY A 482 22.23 1.82 -29.30
N MET A 483 22.83 1.18 -28.30
CA MET A 483 23.76 1.85 -27.40
C MET A 483 25.04 2.23 -28.17
N ILE A 484 25.22 3.51 -28.44
CA ILE A 484 26.41 4.03 -29.13
C ILE A 484 27.27 4.73 -28.10
N MET A 485 28.52 4.28 -27.96
CA MET A 485 29.52 4.86 -27.07
C MET A 485 30.64 5.51 -27.90
N LEU A 486 30.61 6.83 -27.97
CA LEU A 486 31.66 7.65 -28.59
C LEU A 486 32.73 7.97 -27.55
N VAL A 487 33.93 7.42 -27.72
CA VAL A 487 35.09 7.69 -26.89
C VAL A 487 35.93 8.79 -27.54
N ARG A 488 35.96 9.97 -26.91
CA ARG A 488 36.80 11.12 -27.29
C ARG A 488 38.05 11.16 -26.40
N SER A 489 38.98 12.05 -26.70
CA SER A 489 40.25 12.17 -25.95
C SER A 489 40.07 12.51 -24.46
N ASN A 490 38.99 13.21 -24.09
CA ASN A 490 38.73 13.66 -22.72
C ASN A 490 37.30 13.37 -22.22
N MET A 491 36.43 12.79 -23.05
CA MET A 491 35.02 12.58 -22.73
C MET A 491 34.48 11.30 -23.36
N LEU A 492 33.66 10.58 -22.60
CA LEU A 492 32.80 9.53 -23.08
C LEU A 492 31.40 10.11 -23.31
N VAL A 493 30.83 9.88 -24.49
CA VAL A 493 29.44 10.21 -24.82
C VAL A 493 28.73 8.92 -25.18
N ALA A 494 27.70 8.53 -24.45
CA ALA A 494 26.91 7.33 -24.72
C ALA A 494 25.43 7.67 -24.89
N GLY A 495 24.76 7.11 -25.90
CA GLY A 495 23.34 7.37 -26.16
C GLY A 495 22.62 6.17 -26.77
N GLY A 496 21.30 6.22 -26.80
CA GLY A 496 20.46 5.16 -27.38
C GLY A 496 20.30 5.20 -28.90
N ASP A 497 20.77 6.27 -29.53
CA ASP A 497 20.67 6.52 -30.97
C ASP A 497 21.83 7.42 -31.45
N ALA A 498 22.13 7.35 -32.75
CA ALA A 498 23.27 8.05 -33.32
C ALA A 498 23.07 9.57 -33.40
N ASP A 499 21.82 10.03 -33.54
CA ASP A 499 21.50 11.46 -33.68
C ASP A 499 21.75 12.21 -32.36
N SER A 500 21.31 11.66 -31.23
CA SER A 500 21.56 12.22 -29.89
C SER A 500 23.05 12.29 -29.57
N VAL A 501 23.82 11.24 -29.87
CA VAL A 501 25.28 11.23 -29.69
C VAL A 501 25.95 12.26 -30.62
N ARG A 502 25.44 12.44 -31.86
CA ARG A 502 26.00 13.39 -32.82
C ARG A 502 25.76 14.83 -32.41
N GLN A 503 24.55 15.13 -31.96
CA GLN A 503 24.19 16.46 -31.45
C GLN A 503 25.04 16.82 -30.23
N MET A 504 25.20 15.88 -29.28
CA MET A 504 26.04 16.13 -28.11
C MET A 504 27.53 16.26 -28.49
N SER A 505 28.04 15.43 -29.40
CA SER A 505 29.43 15.57 -29.88
C SER A 505 29.67 16.92 -30.54
N ALA A 506 28.75 17.39 -31.39
CA ALA A 506 28.86 18.69 -32.04
C ALA A 506 28.84 19.85 -31.02
N GLN A 507 28.03 19.74 -29.96
CA GLN A 507 28.03 20.69 -28.85
C GLN A 507 29.39 20.72 -28.14
N LEU A 508 30.00 19.56 -27.89
CA LEU A 508 31.33 19.49 -27.28
C LEU A 508 32.45 20.02 -28.19
N ASP A 509 32.33 19.84 -29.51
CA ASP A 509 33.29 20.38 -30.50
C ASP A 509 33.18 21.91 -30.62
N ALA A 510 31.97 22.46 -30.49
CA ALA A 510 31.76 23.90 -30.51
C ALA A 510 32.43 24.62 -29.33
N GLY A 511 32.68 23.91 -28.21
CA GLY A 511 33.39 24.45 -27.05
C GLY A 511 32.66 25.61 -26.36
N THR A 512 31.39 25.82 -26.67
CA THR A 512 30.56 26.85 -26.04
C THR A 512 30.04 26.33 -24.70
N THR A 513 29.83 27.22 -23.72
CA THR A 513 29.20 26.89 -22.44
C THR A 513 27.80 27.52 -22.32
N PRO A 514 26.88 27.23 -23.25
CA PRO A 514 25.61 27.94 -23.33
C PRO A 514 24.69 27.62 -22.15
N PHE A 515 24.81 26.42 -21.56
CA PHE A 515 23.96 26.00 -20.45
C PHE A 515 24.24 26.74 -19.15
N SER A 516 25.51 27.08 -18.84
CA SER A 516 25.85 27.88 -17.65
C SER A 516 25.22 29.28 -17.65
N GLY A 517 24.87 29.81 -18.82
CA GLY A 517 24.16 31.08 -18.96
C GLY A 517 22.64 30.97 -18.80
N THR A 518 22.08 29.76 -18.75
CA THR A 518 20.65 29.54 -18.54
C THR A 518 20.29 29.60 -17.06
N ASP A 519 19.06 30.01 -16.76
CA ASP A 519 18.52 30.02 -15.39
C ASP A 519 18.57 28.61 -14.76
N PHE A 520 18.24 27.57 -15.53
CA PHE A 520 18.28 26.18 -15.07
C PHE A 520 19.71 25.72 -14.74
N GLY A 521 20.69 26.03 -15.60
CA GLY A 521 22.10 25.72 -15.36
C GLY A 521 22.68 26.45 -14.14
N GLN A 522 22.31 27.72 -13.92
CA GLN A 522 22.71 28.50 -12.74
C GLN A 522 22.11 27.91 -11.44
N ARG A 523 20.87 27.45 -11.50
CA ARG A 523 20.22 26.79 -10.36
C ARG A 523 20.94 25.48 -10.00
N ILE A 524 21.28 24.65 -10.98
CA ILE A 524 22.06 23.42 -10.76
C ILE A 524 23.44 23.74 -10.17
N ALA A 525 24.14 24.75 -10.69
CA ALA A 525 25.43 25.18 -10.18
C ALA A 525 25.35 25.65 -8.71
N THR A 526 24.26 26.32 -8.33
CA THR A 526 24.01 26.73 -6.94
C THR A 526 23.89 25.52 -6.01
N VAL A 527 23.24 24.44 -6.46
CA VAL A 527 23.15 23.20 -5.68
C VAL A 527 24.52 22.55 -5.51
N TYR A 528 25.32 22.49 -6.57
CA TYR A 528 26.70 22.03 -6.48
C TYR A 528 27.53 22.83 -5.47
N SER A 529 27.40 24.17 -5.44
CA SER A 529 28.16 25.01 -4.51
C SER A 529 27.94 24.68 -3.01
N ARG A 530 26.85 23.99 -2.68
CA ARG A 530 26.53 23.54 -1.31
C ARG A 530 27.12 22.17 -0.95
N GLY A 531 27.67 21.45 -1.94
CA GLY A 531 28.17 20.09 -1.79
C GLY A 531 27.06 19.07 -2.05
N THR A 532 27.15 18.35 -3.17
CA THR A 532 26.18 17.32 -3.53
C THR A 532 26.87 16.02 -3.95
N GLU A 533 26.42 14.90 -3.42
CA GLU A 533 26.83 13.57 -3.84
C GLU A 533 26.06 13.16 -5.09
N THR A 534 24.73 13.31 -5.08
CA THR A 534 23.85 12.94 -6.20
C THR A 534 22.85 14.06 -6.45
N LEU A 535 22.66 14.41 -7.70
CA LEU A 535 21.76 15.47 -8.12
C LEU A 535 20.88 14.99 -9.27
N VAL A 536 19.57 15.19 -9.14
CA VAL A 536 18.58 15.02 -10.20
C VAL A 536 17.87 16.36 -10.38
N ALA A 537 17.91 16.93 -11.57
CA ALA A 537 17.25 18.17 -11.89
C ALA A 537 16.48 18.02 -13.22
N ALA A 538 15.23 18.46 -13.25
CA ALA A 538 14.40 18.43 -14.44
C ALA A 538 13.71 19.78 -14.67
N ASN A 539 13.72 20.25 -15.92
CA ASN A 539 12.95 21.38 -16.41
C ASN A 539 11.54 20.93 -16.80
N LEU A 540 10.71 20.73 -15.78
CA LEU A 540 9.33 20.29 -15.95
C LEU A 540 8.52 21.30 -16.76
N GLY A 541 8.78 22.60 -16.63
CA GLY A 541 8.08 23.62 -17.42
C GLY A 541 8.26 23.44 -18.93
N GLN A 542 9.48 23.11 -19.40
CA GLN A 542 9.71 22.81 -20.82
C GLN A 542 9.10 21.47 -21.24
N ILE A 543 9.19 20.44 -20.40
CA ILE A 543 8.62 19.11 -20.68
C ILE A 543 7.09 19.19 -20.80
N ILE A 544 6.43 19.82 -19.82
CA ILE A 544 4.99 20.07 -19.77
C ILE A 544 4.57 20.87 -21.02
N ASN A 545 5.22 22.00 -21.32
CA ASN A 545 4.86 22.79 -22.51
C ASN A 545 5.01 22.01 -23.83
N SER A 546 5.97 21.09 -23.91
CA SER A 546 6.15 20.25 -25.10
C SER A 546 5.06 19.16 -25.26
N THR A 547 4.51 18.64 -24.16
CA THR A 547 3.44 17.62 -24.17
C THR A 547 2.04 18.23 -24.27
N HIS A 548 1.79 19.40 -23.65
CA HIS A 548 0.52 20.13 -23.75
C HIS A 548 0.19 20.63 -25.15
N ALA A 549 1.20 20.80 -26.03
CA ALA A 549 0.97 21.04 -27.45
C ALA A 549 0.18 19.90 -28.15
N GLN A 550 0.07 18.72 -27.54
CA GLN A 550 -0.59 17.54 -28.12
C GLN A 550 -1.84 17.03 -27.37
N GLN A 551 -2.05 17.37 -26.09
CA GLN A 551 -3.22 16.92 -25.31
C GLN A 551 -3.79 18.07 -24.47
N GLY A 552 -5.09 18.35 -24.65
CA GLY A 552 -5.77 19.45 -23.96
C GLY A 552 -5.77 19.31 -22.44
N ASP A 553 -5.51 20.43 -21.76
CA ASP A 553 -5.31 20.51 -20.31
C ASP A 553 -6.46 19.93 -19.49
N SER A 554 -6.12 19.18 -18.44
CA SER A 554 -7.08 18.88 -17.39
C SER A 554 -7.29 20.14 -16.54
N LYS A 555 -8.54 20.61 -16.44
CA LYS A 555 -8.90 21.74 -15.56
C LYS A 555 -8.46 21.50 -14.10
N ALA A 556 -8.38 20.24 -13.69
CA ALA A 556 -7.88 19.84 -12.37
C ALA A 556 -6.40 20.22 -12.15
N LEU A 557 -5.52 19.97 -13.13
CA LEU A 557 -4.09 20.33 -13.01
C LEU A 557 -3.89 21.85 -13.00
N GLN A 558 -4.64 22.58 -13.83
CA GLN A 558 -4.62 24.05 -13.82
C GLN A 558 -5.06 24.63 -12.47
N ASN A 559 -6.18 24.14 -11.92
CA ASN A 559 -6.71 24.61 -10.64
C ASN A 559 -5.82 24.24 -9.45
N SER A 560 -5.00 23.19 -9.57
CA SER A 560 -4.08 22.78 -8.49
C SER A 560 -2.87 23.71 -8.33
N GLY A 561 -2.53 24.51 -9.34
CA GLY A 561 -1.32 25.33 -9.38
C GLY A 561 -0.03 24.57 -9.75
N PHE A 562 -0.07 23.24 -9.87
CA PHE A 562 1.09 22.43 -10.27
C PHE A 562 1.40 22.48 -11.77
N ASN A 563 0.53 23.08 -12.59
CA ASN A 563 0.84 23.36 -13.99
C ASN A 563 1.98 24.38 -14.14
N ASP A 564 2.19 25.23 -13.13
CA ASP A 564 3.22 26.26 -13.17
C ASP A 564 4.57 25.77 -12.67
N ILE A 565 4.75 24.47 -12.42
CA ILE A 565 6.06 23.92 -12.02
C ILE A 565 7.07 24.21 -13.13
N LYS A 566 8.15 24.88 -12.73
CA LYS A 566 9.30 25.21 -13.56
C LYS A 566 10.37 24.14 -13.46
N TYR A 567 10.86 23.89 -12.25
CA TYR A 567 11.98 22.97 -11.99
C TYR A 567 11.65 21.98 -10.88
N LEU A 568 12.06 20.72 -11.06
CA LEU A 568 12.20 19.73 -9.99
C LEU A 568 13.69 19.50 -9.75
N ILE A 569 14.14 19.61 -8.50
CA ILE A 569 15.54 19.41 -8.13
C ILE A 569 15.59 18.56 -6.88
N ALA A 570 16.10 17.34 -6.99
CA ALA A 570 16.38 16.45 -5.88
C ALA A 570 17.89 16.30 -5.71
N ALA A 571 18.41 16.60 -4.52
CA ALA A 571 19.81 16.54 -4.19
C ALA A 571 20.03 15.73 -2.91
N ARG A 572 21.08 14.92 -2.92
CA ARG A 572 21.65 14.27 -1.75
C ARG A 572 23.02 14.87 -1.50
N GLY A 573 23.22 15.45 -0.33
CA GLY A 573 24.51 15.96 0.11
C GLY A 573 24.87 15.46 1.51
N GLU A 574 26.07 15.79 1.96
CA GLU A 574 26.53 15.56 3.31
C GLU A 574 26.90 16.91 3.92
N SER A 575 26.24 17.30 5.02
CA SER A 575 26.69 18.43 5.84
C SER A 575 27.37 17.85 7.07
N SER A 576 28.58 18.32 7.41
CA SER A 576 29.51 18.06 8.55
C SER A 576 29.29 16.94 9.60
N SER A 577 28.10 16.36 9.79
CA SER A 577 27.81 15.19 10.62
C SER A 577 26.52 14.41 10.24
N GLN A 578 25.77 14.78 9.19
CA GLN A 578 24.47 14.19 8.83
C GLN A 578 24.18 14.29 7.32
N GLU A 579 23.52 13.26 6.76
CA GLU A 579 23.00 13.31 5.39
C GLU A 579 22.00 14.47 5.26
N ASP A 580 22.09 15.27 4.19
CA ASP A 580 21.14 16.35 3.87
C ASP A 580 20.47 16.02 2.54
N ASN A 581 19.23 15.54 2.64
CA ASN A 581 18.43 15.14 1.49
C ASN A 581 17.37 16.20 1.22
N ARG A 582 17.39 16.79 0.02
CA ARG A 582 16.50 17.90 -0.36
C ARG A 582 15.79 17.66 -1.68
N ILE A 583 14.52 18.02 -1.74
CA ILE A 583 13.71 18.05 -2.95
C ILE A 583 13.06 19.42 -3.05
N THR A 584 13.38 20.17 -4.11
CA THR A 584 12.78 21.46 -4.41
C THR A 584 11.91 21.37 -5.65
N LEU A 585 10.66 21.83 -5.52
CA LEU A 585 9.76 22.16 -6.62
C LEU A 585 9.71 23.67 -6.75
N GLU A 586 10.12 24.20 -7.90
CA GLU A 586 10.05 25.64 -8.20
C GLU A 586 8.92 25.94 -9.18
N PHE A 587 8.27 27.08 -9.01
CA PHE A 587 7.12 27.50 -9.80
C PHE A 587 7.44 28.75 -10.63
N ASN A 588 6.73 28.92 -11.74
CA ASN A 588 6.76 30.12 -12.57
C ASN A 588 5.96 31.24 -11.91
N GLY A 589 6.56 31.89 -10.92
CA GLY A 589 5.93 32.96 -10.13
C GLY A 589 5.30 32.47 -8.83
N PRO A 590 4.45 33.29 -8.18
CA PRO A 590 3.84 32.92 -6.90
C PRO A 590 2.93 31.69 -7.01
N ARG A 591 3.08 30.75 -6.08
CA ARG A 591 2.20 29.59 -5.95
C ARG A 591 0.74 30.03 -5.79
N HIS A 592 -0.17 29.34 -6.46
CA HIS A 592 -1.63 29.46 -6.31
C HIS A 592 -2.28 28.07 -6.23
N GLY A 593 -3.59 28.02 -6.00
CA GLY A 593 -4.35 26.77 -5.81
C GLY A 593 -3.82 25.92 -4.66
N ILE A 594 -3.90 24.60 -4.81
CA ILE A 594 -3.42 23.60 -3.83
C ILE A 594 -1.93 23.79 -3.53
N ALA A 595 -1.13 24.08 -4.55
CA ALA A 595 0.30 24.33 -4.37
C ALA A 595 0.56 25.49 -3.39
N SER A 596 -0.36 26.44 -3.22
CA SER A 596 -0.23 27.60 -2.31
C SER A 596 -0.69 27.38 -0.87
N TRP A 597 -1.31 26.22 -0.56
CA TRP A 597 -1.87 25.94 0.76
C TRP A 597 -0.82 26.02 1.86
N LEU A 598 0.39 25.54 1.59
CA LEU A 598 1.50 25.60 2.53
C LEU A 598 1.98 27.06 2.71
N ALA A 599 1.95 27.57 3.93
CA ALA A 599 2.42 28.91 4.27
C ALA A 599 3.95 29.03 4.17
N ALA A 600 4.46 30.26 4.29
CA ALA A 600 5.87 30.49 4.58
C ALA A 600 6.26 29.88 5.94
N PRO A 601 7.53 29.52 6.17
CA PRO A 601 7.96 28.91 7.43
C PRO A 601 7.59 29.76 8.65
N ALA A 602 6.95 29.14 9.64
CA ALA A 602 6.42 29.84 10.82
C ALA A 602 6.53 28.96 12.07
N PRO A 603 6.57 29.56 13.28
CA PRO A 603 6.58 28.80 14.52
C PRO A 603 5.34 27.91 14.65
N MET A 604 5.53 26.67 15.11
CA MET A 604 4.45 25.71 15.33
C MET A 604 4.23 25.45 16.82
N GLY A 605 3.33 26.23 17.44
CA GLY A 605 3.02 26.11 18.86
C GLY A 605 2.21 24.86 19.21
N SER A 606 1.47 24.30 18.26
CA SER A 606 0.66 23.08 18.46
C SER A 606 1.50 21.85 18.82
N LEU A 607 2.78 21.81 18.40
CA LEU A 607 3.73 20.76 18.76
C LEU A 607 4.08 20.75 20.26
N GLU A 608 3.83 21.84 20.99
CA GLU A 608 4.06 21.90 22.44
C GLU A 608 3.05 21.03 23.22
N TYR A 609 1.94 20.63 22.59
CA TYR A 609 0.96 19.71 23.17
C TYR A 609 1.23 18.23 22.86
N VAL A 610 2.20 17.93 22.01
CA VAL A 610 2.61 16.56 21.65
C VAL A 610 3.76 16.12 22.54
N SER A 611 3.69 14.93 23.14
CA SER A 611 4.77 14.44 24.00
C SER A 611 6.05 14.11 23.21
N ALA A 612 7.20 14.22 23.87
CA ALA A 612 8.48 13.77 23.30
C ALA A 612 8.52 12.26 22.97
N ASN A 613 7.57 11.47 23.51
CA ASN A 613 7.44 10.04 23.28
C ASN A 613 6.35 9.70 22.25
N ALA A 614 5.86 10.67 21.49
CA ALA A 614 4.91 10.41 20.42
C ALA A 614 5.48 9.42 19.39
N GLY A 615 4.64 8.51 18.91
CA GLY A 615 5.01 7.54 17.89
C GLY A 615 4.99 8.12 16.48
N ALA A 616 4.14 9.12 16.24
CA ALA A 616 4.13 9.90 15.02
C ALA A 616 3.55 11.30 15.29
N ALA A 617 4.00 12.29 14.53
CA ALA A 617 3.41 13.62 14.51
C ALA A 617 3.50 14.21 13.10
N VAL A 618 2.42 14.84 12.64
CA VAL A 618 2.35 15.60 11.39
C VAL A 618 1.85 16.99 11.76
N SER A 619 2.61 18.02 11.39
CA SER A 619 2.23 19.41 11.62
C SER A 619 2.34 20.20 10.32
N PHE A 620 1.45 21.13 10.07
CA PHE A 620 1.58 22.08 8.98
C PHE A 620 0.94 23.44 9.31
N VAL A 621 1.46 24.48 8.66
CA VAL A 621 0.92 25.83 8.68
C VAL A 621 0.34 26.14 7.30
N ALA A 622 -0.96 26.34 7.28
CA ALA A 622 -1.73 26.77 6.13
C ALA A 622 -1.62 28.29 5.93
N LYS A 623 -1.51 28.72 4.67
CA LYS A 623 -1.45 30.14 4.30
C LYS A 623 -2.76 30.84 4.65
N GLN A 624 -3.90 30.26 4.25
CA GLN A 624 -5.24 30.73 4.58
C GLN A 624 -6.23 29.55 4.59
N PRO A 625 -6.85 29.20 5.73
CA PRO A 625 -7.82 28.11 5.81
C PRO A 625 -9.03 28.27 4.89
N ALA A 626 -9.45 29.53 4.65
CA ALA A 626 -10.57 29.85 3.77
C ALA A 626 -10.28 29.41 2.33
N LEU A 627 -9.07 29.70 1.82
CA LEU A 627 -8.68 29.30 0.46
C LEU A 627 -8.61 27.78 0.31
N MET A 628 -8.14 27.05 1.34
CA MET A 628 -8.14 25.59 1.32
C MET A 628 -9.55 25.02 1.23
N LEU A 629 -10.47 25.56 2.03
CA LEU A 629 -11.87 25.15 2.01
C LEU A 629 -12.51 25.45 0.66
N ASP A 630 -12.22 26.61 0.07
CA ASP A 630 -12.70 26.98 -1.27
C ASP A 630 -12.23 26.01 -2.34
N ASP A 631 -10.95 25.65 -2.33
CA ASP A 631 -10.35 24.72 -3.28
C ASP A 631 -10.97 23.31 -3.13
N ILE A 632 -11.17 22.81 -1.91
CA ILE A 632 -11.84 21.53 -1.64
C ILE A 632 -13.29 21.55 -2.15
N LEU A 633 -14.06 22.59 -1.78
CA LEU A 633 -15.46 22.73 -2.19
C LEU A 633 -15.60 22.89 -3.70
N SER A 634 -14.67 23.58 -4.36
CA SER A 634 -14.64 23.73 -5.82
C SER A 634 -14.35 22.40 -6.53
N THR A 635 -13.46 21.58 -5.97
CA THR A 635 -13.11 20.26 -6.50
C THR A 635 -14.29 19.30 -6.38
N ILE A 636 -14.94 19.25 -5.21
CA ILE A 636 -16.15 18.45 -5.01
C ILE A 636 -17.28 18.95 -5.93
N GLY A 637 -17.48 20.27 -6.03
CA GLY A 637 -18.48 20.88 -6.92
C GLY A 637 -18.22 20.62 -8.42
N ALA A 638 -16.96 20.43 -8.82
CA ALA A 638 -16.62 20.03 -10.18
C ALA A 638 -16.99 18.56 -10.47
N SER A 639 -17.00 17.70 -9.44
CA SER A 639 -17.40 16.29 -9.55
C SER A 639 -18.92 16.07 -9.38
N ASP A 640 -19.59 16.93 -8.61
CA ASP A 640 -21.04 16.90 -8.37
C ASP A 640 -21.66 18.28 -8.56
N ALA A 641 -22.38 18.45 -9.67
CA ALA A 641 -23.05 19.70 -10.02
C ALA A 641 -24.15 20.12 -9.01
N THR A 642 -24.64 19.19 -8.18
CA THR A 642 -25.66 19.47 -7.16
C THR A 642 -25.09 19.87 -5.81
N PHE A 643 -23.79 19.61 -5.57
CA PHE A 643 -23.13 19.88 -4.29
C PHE A 643 -23.21 21.33 -3.86
N SER A 644 -22.97 22.28 -4.76
CA SER A 644 -23.05 23.72 -4.46
C SER A 644 -24.44 24.16 -3.98
N LYS A 645 -25.49 23.59 -4.59
CA LYS A 645 -26.88 23.85 -4.21
C LYS A 645 -27.22 23.21 -2.87
N SER A 646 -26.77 21.98 -2.64
CA SER A 646 -26.92 21.28 -1.35
C SER A 646 -26.21 22.03 -0.22
N LEU A 647 -24.98 22.48 -0.44
CA LEU A 647 -24.22 23.27 0.52
C LEU A 647 -24.92 24.60 0.86
N ALA A 648 -25.43 25.32 -0.16
CA ALA A 648 -26.17 26.56 0.06
C ALA A 648 -27.46 26.33 0.87
N GLN A 649 -28.17 25.23 0.59
CA GLN A 649 -29.35 24.83 1.36
C GLN A 649 -28.98 24.50 2.81
N THR A 650 -27.92 23.71 3.03
CA THR A 650 -27.42 23.39 4.37
C THR A 650 -26.99 24.64 5.14
N ASN A 651 -26.27 25.57 4.51
CA ASN A 651 -25.89 26.85 5.13
C ASN A 651 -27.12 27.65 5.59
N SER A 652 -28.17 27.70 4.75
CA SER A 652 -29.43 28.37 5.11
C SER A 652 -30.17 27.68 6.24
N GLU A 653 -30.20 26.34 6.27
CA GLU A 653 -30.88 25.56 7.31
C GLU A 653 -30.17 25.67 8.67
N LEU A 654 -28.83 25.76 8.67
CA LEU A 654 -28.02 25.91 9.88
C LEU A 654 -27.85 27.36 10.33
N GLY A 655 -28.19 28.33 9.47
CA GLY A 655 -27.88 29.73 9.69
C GLY A 655 -26.39 29.94 9.96
N LEU A 656 -25.55 29.26 9.17
CA LEU A 656 -24.08 29.28 9.23
C LEU A 656 -23.57 29.39 7.81
N ASP A 657 -22.65 30.30 7.55
CA ASP A 657 -21.83 30.24 6.37
C ASP A 657 -20.62 29.36 6.67
N ILE A 658 -20.71 28.06 6.39
CA ILE A 658 -19.62 27.10 6.66
C ILE A 658 -18.30 27.58 6.08
N ARG A 659 -18.32 28.28 4.95
CA ARG A 659 -17.10 28.81 4.32
C ARG A 659 -16.47 29.91 5.16
N ASN A 660 -17.23 30.95 5.48
CA ASN A 660 -16.69 32.16 6.11
C ASN A 660 -16.60 32.02 7.64
N ASP A 661 -17.62 31.44 8.28
CA ASP A 661 -17.72 31.35 9.73
C ASP A 661 -16.76 30.33 10.33
N LEU A 662 -16.54 29.19 9.64
CA LEU A 662 -15.58 28.18 10.09
C LEU A 662 -14.14 28.60 9.79
N ALA A 663 -13.87 29.08 8.58
CA ALA A 663 -12.51 29.44 8.18
C ALA A 663 -11.98 30.67 8.92
N SER A 664 -12.83 31.62 9.30
CA SER A 664 -12.42 32.78 10.12
C SER A 664 -12.18 32.42 11.59
N ALA A 665 -12.83 31.38 12.10
CA ALA A 665 -12.63 30.91 13.46
C ALA A 665 -11.35 30.08 13.63
N LEU A 666 -10.89 29.42 12.57
CA LEU A 666 -9.67 28.61 12.54
C LEU A 666 -8.43 29.47 12.23
N GLY A 667 -7.32 29.11 12.86
CA GLY A 667 -5.98 29.58 12.51
C GLY A 667 -5.37 28.76 11.38
N GLY A 668 -4.10 29.05 11.06
CA GLY A 668 -3.37 28.38 9.99
C GLY A 668 -2.73 27.07 10.43
N GLU A 669 -2.53 26.84 11.72
CA GLU A 669 -1.74 25.71 12.21
C GLU A 669 -2.59 24.47 12.58
N LEU A 670 -2.16 23.29 12.14
CA LEU A 670 -2.74 21.99 12.50
C LEU A 670 -1.64 20.96 12.82
N THR A 671 -1.78 20.27 13.96
CA THR A 671 -0.99 19.07 14.29
C THR A 671 -1.89 17.86 14.51
N LEU A 672 -1.50 16.73 13.92
CA LEU A 672 -2.04 15.40 14.16
C LEU A 672 -0.93 14.53 14.76
N ALA A 673 -1.19 13.85 15.89
CA ALA A 673 -0.18 13.02 16.53
C ALA A 673 -0.76 11.70 17.05
N LEU A 674 0.07 10.66 17.04
CA LEU A 674 -0.15 9.40 17.76
C LEU A 674 0.72 9.42 19.02
N ASP A 675 0.10 9.74 20.15
CA ASP A 675 0.78 10.09 21.40
C ASP A 675 0.30 9.20 22.55
N GLY A 676 0.69 7.92 22.49
CA GLY A 676 0.32 6.90 23.47
C GLY A 676 0.09 5.51 22.86
N PRO A 677 -0.57 4.59 23.59
CA PRO A 677 -0.86 3.24 23.09
C PRO A 677 -1.79 3.27 21.87
N VAL A 678 -1.57 2.30 20.96
CA VAL A 678 -2.35 2.13 19.72
C VAL A 678 -3.59 1.23 19.92
N LEU A 679 -3.59 0.41 20.98
CA LEU A 679 -4.66 -0.53 21.31
C LEU A 679 -5.13 -0.36 22.76
N PRO A 680 -6.41 -0.64 23.08
CA PRO A 680 -7.49 -1.01 22.15
C PRO A 680 -8.06 0.17 21.35
N THR A 681 -7.90 1.39 21.84
CA THR A 681 -8.24 2.64 21.15
C THR A 681 -6.95 3.44 20.88
N PRO A 682 -6.70 3.87 19.64
CA PRO A 682 -5.47 4.59 19.31
C PRO A 682 -5.46 5.95 20.01
N SER A 683 -4.35 6.28 20.68
CA SER A 683 -4.16 7.55 21.39
C SER A 683 -3.82 8.69 20.43
N TRP A 684 -4.74 8.98 19.50
CA TRP A 684 -4.59 10.09 18.57
C TRP A 684 -4.88 11.43 19.26
N LYS A 685 -4.27 12.48 18.75
CA LYS A 685 -4.44 13.86 19.19
C LYS A 685 -4.49 14.77 17.98
N VAL A 686 -5.46 15.67 17.98
CA VAL A 686 -5.56 16.76 17.00
C VAL A 686 -5.44 18.07 17.75
N VAL A 687 -4.57 18.96 17.28
CA VAL A 687 -4.35 20.29 17.85
C VAL A 687 -4.48 21.29 16.72
N VAL A 688 -5.52 22.11 16.77
CA VAL A 688 -5.82 23.10 15.72
C VAL A 688 -5.71 24.49 16.31
N GLU A 689 -5.05 25.41 15.63
CA GLU A 689 -5.07 26.83 16.00
C GLU A 689 -6.48 27.41 15.80
N VAL A 690 -6.93 28.21 16.75
CA VAL A 690 -8.28 28.76 16.78
C VAL A 690 -8.22 30.23 17.16
N ASN A 691 -8.55 31.09 16.20
CA ASN A 691 -8.64 32.53 16.36
C ASN A 691 -9.86 32.94 17.19
N ASN A 692 -10.99 32.24 17.03
CA ASN A 692 -12.23 32.53 17.74
C ASN A 692 -12.89 31.25 18.28
N PRO A 693 -12.56 30.81 19.51
CA PRO A 693 -13.09 29.57 20.07
C PRO A 693 -14.59 29.62 20.32
N GLY A 694 -15.16 30.80 20.60
CA GLY A 694 -16.60 30.97 20.77
C GLY A 694 -17.37 30.73 19.47
N ALA A 695 -16.92 31.32 18.37
CA ALA A 695 -17.53 31.11 17.06
C ALA A 695 -17.41 29.64 16.61
N LEU A 696 -16.23 29.03 16.79
CA LEU A 696 -16.02 27.62 16.45
C LEU A 696 -16.93 26.70 17.26
N GLN A 697 -17.09 26.95 18.56
CA GLN A 697 -17.97 26.15 19.42
C GLN A 697 -19.43 26.22 18.96
N VAL A 698 -19.92 27.40 18.60
CA VAL A 698 -21.29 27.58 18.08
C VAL A 698 -21.46 26.84 16.75
N ALA A 699 -20.43 26.87 15.89
CA ALA A 699 -20.45 26.12 14.64
C ALA A 699 -20.51 24.60 14.87
N ILE A 700 -19.69 24.07 15.79
CA ILE A 700 -19.69 22.64 16.15
C ILE A 700 -21.05 22.23 16.72
N ASP A 701 -21.65 23.02 17.62
CA ASP A 701 -22.96 22.73 18.20
C ASP A 701 -24.05 22.61 17.13
N LYS A 702 -24.11 23.56 16.21
CA LYS A 702 -25.05 23.53 15.07
C LYS A 702 -24.80 22.34 14.14
N LEU A 703 -23.54 21.99 13.85
CA LEU A 703 -23.20 20.83 13.02
C LEU A 703 -23.62 19.51 13.67
N VAL A 704 -23.38 19.34 14.98
CA VAL A 704 -23.81 18.14 15.71
C VAL A 704 -25.34 18.03 15.73
N GLN A 705 -26.06 19.15 15.95
CA GLN A 705 -27.52 19.16 15.87
C GLN A 705 -28.05 18.82 14.48
N ALA A 706 -27.35 19.21 13.41
CA ALA A 706 -27.70 18.87 12.04
C ALA A 706 -27.59 17.36 11.79
N ILE A 707 -26.45 16.78 12.19
CA ILE A 707 -26.17 15.35 12.07
C ILE A 707 -27.19 14.54 12.86
N ASP A 708 -27.50 14.96 14.09
CA ASP A 708 -28.50 14.31 14.93
C ASP A 708 -29.90 14.35 14.31
N ARG A 709 -30.32 15.49 13.75
CA ARG A 709 -31.61 15.60 13.04
C ARG A 709 -31.68 14.68 11.82
N GLU A 710 -30.60 14.54 11.05
CA GLU A 710 -30.58 13.69 9.87
C GLU A 710 -30.54 12.20 10.23
N ALA A 711 -29.79 11.84 11.27
CA ALA A 711 -29.80 10.49 11.83
C ALA A 711 -31.20 10.11 12.33
N GLN A 712 -31.90 11.02 12.99
CA GLN A 712 -33.29 10.83 13.43
C GLN A 712 -34.25 10.63 12.25
N LYS A 713 -34.12 11.39 11.16
CA LYS A 713 -34.94 11.16 9.94
C LYS A 713 -34.69 9.78 9.33
N SER A 714 -33.46 9.29 9.43
CA SER A 714 -33.02 8.01 8.86
C SER A 714 -33.15 6.82 9.82
N ASN A 715 -33.75 7.00 11.01
CA ASN A 715 -33.81 6.00 12.09
C ASN A 715 -32.44 5.40 12.46
N GLN A 716 -31.37 6.19 12.35
CA GLN A 716 -30.02 5.81 12.79
C GLN A 716 -29.72 6.40 14.17
N PRO A 717 -28.78 5.81 14.93
CA PRO A 717 -28.46 6.33 16.25
C PRO A 717 -27.78 7.70 16.12
N GLY A 718 -28.19 8.63 16.98
CA GLY A 718 -27.81 10.03 16.92
C GLY A 718 -26.39 10.33 17.40
N THR A 719 -25.94 11.56 17.15
CA THR A 719 -24.68 12.10 17.67
C THR A 719 -25.02 13.19 18.68
N THR A 720 -24.47 13.10 19.88
CA THR A 720 -24.74 14.07 20.97
C THR A 720 -23.49 14.81 21.36
N LEU A 721 -23.66 16.10 21.70
CA LEU A 721 -22.62 16.94 22.27
C LEU A 721 -22.97 17.22 23.73
N SER A 722 -22.04 16.94 24.63
CA SER A 722 -22.17 17.26 26.06
C SER A 722 -21.02 18.14 26.51
N GLN A 723 -21.26 18.92 27.56
CA GLN A 723 -20.28 19.84 28.12
C GLN A 723 -20.13 19.55 29.61
N THR A 724 -18.88 19.44 30.07
CA THR A 724 -18.54 19.23 31.48
C THR A 724 -17.49 20.25 31.90
N GLN A 725 -17.72 20.93 33.02
CA GLN A 725 -16.74 21.85 33.60
C GLN A 725 -15.97 21.18 34.72
N SER A 726 -14.65 21.35 34.76
CA SER A 726 -13.80 20.76 35.79
C SER A 726 -12.46 21.49 35.87
N GLY A 727 -12.03 21.82 37.10
CA GLY A 727 -10.78 22.56 37.31
C GLY A 727 -10.77 23.94 36.65
N GLY A 728 -11.92 24.62 36.57
CA GLY A 728 -12.06 25.92 35.90
C GLY A 728 -12.02 25.87 34.37
N ARG A 729 -11.90 24.68 33.77
CA ARG A 729 -11.86 24.48 32.32
C ARG A 729 -13.11 23.74 31.83
N THR A 730 -13.52 24.07 30.61
CA THR A 730 -14.62 23.41 29.93
C THR A 730 -14.09 22.31 29.03
N PHE A 731 -14.65 21.12 29.19
CA PHE A 731 -14.44 19.97 28.30
C PHE A 731 -15.75 19.69 27.56
N TYR A 732 -15.62 19.36 26.29
CA TYR A 732 -16.73 19.00 25.43
C TYR A 732 -16.54 17.57 24.97
N THR A 733 -17.62 16.80 24.94
CA THR A 733 -17.61 15.39 24.54
C THR A 733 -18.64 15.17 23.45
N ILE A 734 -18.18 14.74 22.28
CA ILE A 734 -19.03 14.28 21.18
C ILE A 734 -19.14 12.76 21.30
N GLN A 735 -20.36 12.24 21.43
CA GLN A 735 -20.64 10.81 21.46
C GLN A 735 -21.47 10.43 20.25
N SER A 736 -21.00 9.44 19.50
CA SER A 736 -21.72 8.84 18.38
C SER A 736 -21.90 7.34 18.60
N GLN A 737 -23.06 6.84 18.19
CA GLN A 737 -23.36 5.41 18.17
C GLN A 737 -23.60 5.00 16.72
N SER A 738 -22.67 4.25 16.12
CA SER A 738 -22.83 3.78 14.74
C SER A 738 -22.41 2.31 14.65
N GLY A 739 -23.25 1.46 14.06
CA GLY A 739 -22.92 0.04 13.83
C GLY A 739 -22.67 -0.79 15.10
N GLY A 740 -23.23 -0.39 16.25
CA GLY A 740 -23.06 -1.10 17.53
C GLY A 740 -21.80 -0.73 18.32
N LEU A 741 -20.98 0.20 17.83
CA LEU A 741 -19.82 0.75 18.55
C LEU A 741 -20.12 2.18 19.01
N SER A 742 -19.85 2.47 20.28
CA SER A 742 -19.89 3.83 20.82
C SER A 742 -18.49 4.45 20.67
N THR A 743 -18.39 5.52 19.89
CA THR A 743 -17.16 6.31 19.77
C THR A 743 -17.38 7.64 20.49
N ALA A 744 -16.43 8.00 21.35
CA ALA A 744 -16.43 9.26 22.06
C ALA A 744 -15.18 10.06 21.68
N CYS A 745 -15.36 11.36 21.51
CA CYS A 745 -14.31 12.31 21.20
C CYS A 745 -14.41 13.46 22.20
N ASP A 746 -13.34 13.70 22.95
CA ASP A 746 -13.25 14.80 23.91
C ASP A 746 -12.41 15.93 23.31
N TYR A 747 -12.82 17.19 23.52
CA TYR A 747 -11.99 18.34 23.20
C TYR A 747 -12.09 19.48 24.24
N THR A 748 -11.10 20.36 24.21
CA THR A 748 -11.04 21.57 25.04
C THR A 748 -10.26 22.67 24.32
N PHE A 749 -10.47 23.92 24.75
CA PHE A 749 -9.73 25.08 24.24
C PHE A 749 -8.66 25.52 25.24
N ALA A 750 -7.44 25.76 24.77
CA ALA A 750 -6.31 26.21 25.58
C ALA A 750 -5.32 27.02 24.76
N ASP A 751 -4.91 28.19 25.27
CA ASP A 751 -3.84 29.04 24.73
C ASP A 751 -3.93 29.31 23.21
N GLY A 752 -5.15 29.51 22.69
CA GLY A 752 -5.40 29.74 21.26
C GLY A 752 -5.54 28.47 20.41
N TYR A 753 -5.58 27.28 21.02
CA TYR A 753 -5.73 26.00 20.32
C TYR A 753 -6.98 25.23 20.78
N MET A 754 -7.57 24.49 19.86
CA MET A 754 -8.51 23.40 20.16
C MET A 754 -7.72 22.09 20.19
N ILE A 755 -7.77 21.39 21.31
CA ILE A 755 -7.10 20.11 21.52
C ILE A 755 -8.18 19.04 21.61
N MET A 756 -8.08 18.03 20.76
CA MET A 756 -9.05 16.96 20.62
C MET A 756 -8.35 15.60 20.74
N ALA A 757 -8.98 14.66 21.46
CA ALA A 757 -8.47 13.32 21.71
C ALA A 757 -9.63 12.34 21.99
N PRO A 758 -9.43 11.02 21.90
CA PRO A 758 -10.51 10.04 22.14
C PRO A 758 -10.87 9.88 23.62
N SER A 759 -10.10 10.48 24.53
CA SER A 759 -10.43 10.49 25.95
C SER A 759 -9.93 11.74 26.67
N ARG A 760 -10.66 12.12 27.71
CA ARG A 760 -10.32 13.23 28.60
C ARG A 760 -8.97 13.07 29.29
N ALA A 761 -8.53 11.85 29.56
CA ALA A 761 -7.21 11.59 30.12
C ALA A 761 -6.09 12.05 29.18
N LEU A 762 -6.23 11.80 27.87
CA LEU A 762 -5.26 12.25 26.85
C LEU A 762 -5.24 13.77 26.69
N LEU A 763 -6.39 14.44 26.83
CA LEU A 763 -6.43 15.90 26.85
C LEU A 763 -5.68 16.48 28.04
N LEU A 764 -5.93 15.96 29.25
CA LEU A 764 -5.22 16.40 30.45
C LEU A 764 -3.71 16.14 30.35
N ALA A 765 -3.32 14.99 29.78
CA ALA A 765 -1.92 14.69 29.50
C ALA A 765 -1.30 15.69 28.51
N ALA A 766 -2.01 16.07 27.44
CA ALA A 766 -1.53 17.08 26.48
C ALA A 766 -1.30 18.44 27.15
N LEU A 767 -2.24 18.88 27.99
CA LEU A 767 -2.14 20.13 28.74
C LEU A 767 -0.98 20.11 29.73
N GLN A 768 -0.74 18.96 30.37
CA GLN A 768 0.37 18.78 31.30
C GLN A 768 1.72 18.73 30.56
N THR A 769 1.78 18.12 29.39
CA THR A 769 2.98 18.13 28.52
C THR A 769 3.37 19.56 28.16
N HIS A 770 2.40 20.38 27.75
CA HIS A 770 2.60 21.80 27.47
C HIS A 770 3.09 22.55 28.72
N ALA A 771 2.38 22.40 29.85
CA ALA A 771 2.70 23.12 31.09
C ALA A 771 4.09 22.77 31.66
N ASN A 772 4.51 21.51 31.53
CA ASN A 772 5.78 21.02 32.07
C ASN A 772 6.96 21.16 31.08
N GLY A 773 6.71 21.59 29.85
CA GLY A 773 7.74 21.72 28.82
C GLY A 773 8.35 20.40 28.35
N MET A 774 7.63 19.29 28.47
CA MET A 774 8.07 17.93 28.06
C MET A 774 7.63 17.59 26.63
N SER A 775 7.48 18.61 25.79
CA SER A 775 6.93 18.49 24.45
C SER A 775 7.93 17.96 23.43
N LEU A 776 7.41 17.52 22.28
CA LEU A 776 8.21 17.12 21.13
C LEU A 776 9.09 18.27 20.63
N ALA A 777 8.53 19.48 20.51
CA ALA A 777 9.25 20.68 20.06
C ALA A 777 10.46 21.05 20.96
N ARG A 778 10.43 20.65 22.23
CA ARG A 778 11.52 20.88 23.20
C ARG A 778 12.48 19.70 23.35
N SER A 779 12.19 18.56 22.72
CA SER A 779 13.03 17.37 22.83
C SER A 779 14.37 17.55 22.10
N ALA A 780 15.47 17.29 22.81
CA ALA A 780 16.81 17.30 22.22
C ALA A 780 16.98 16.21 21.14
N SER A 781 16.34 15.04 21.31
CA SER A 781 16.38 13.97 20.33
C SER A 781 15.63 14.33 19.04
N PHE A 782 14.52 15.06 19.15
CA PHE A 782 13.80 15.57 17.98
C PHE A 782 14.62 16.64 17.26
N ARG A 783 15.20 17.61 17.99
CA ARG A 783 16.03 18.68 17.41
C ARG A 783 17.28 18.16 16.70
N ALA A 784 17.86 17.07 17.18
CA ALA A 784 19.01 16.42 16.53
C ALA A 784 18.65 15.73 15.19
N LEU A 785 17.36 15.56 14.89
CA LEU A 785 16.88 15.00 13.62
C LEU A 785 16.47 16.08 12.61
N LEU A 786 16.36 17.33 13.05
CA LEU A 786 16.02 18.43 12.15
C LEU A 786 17.16 18.64 11.12
N PRO A 787 16.82 18.95 9.87
CA PRO A 787 17.83 19.26 8.87
C PRO A 787 18.66 20.48 9.30
N SER A 788 19.97 20.45 9.01
CA SER A 788 20.84 21.59 9.25
C SER A 788 20.68 22.59 8.11
N ASP A 789 19.92 23.66 8.35
CA ASP A 789 19.67 24.71 7.36
C ASP A 789 19.59 26.10 7.98
N ASN A 790 19.40 27.12 7.13
CA ASN A 790 19.32 28.52 7.54
C ASN A 790 17.90 28.92 8.00
N GLN A 791 16.95 27.99 8.06
CA GLN A 791 15.56 28.26 8.43
C GLN A 791 15.35 27.98 9.92
N ALA A 792 14.92 29.00 10.66
CA ALA A 792 14.59 28.83 12.08
C ALA A 792 13.27 28.05 12.30
N ASN A 793 12.43 27.96 11.27
CA ASN A 793 11.12 27.33 11.29
C ASN A 793 10.90 26.55 9.99
N PHE A 794 9.84 25.76 9.94
CA PHE A 794 9.37 25.05 8.74
C PHE A 794 7.88 25.30 8.54
N SER A 795 7.37 25.02 7.35
CA SER A 795 5.95 25.17 7.01
C SER A 795 5.15 23.89 7.25
N ALA A 796 5.79 22.72 7.12
CA ALA A 796 5.23 21.44 7.54
C ALA A 796 6.32 20.51 8.06
N MET A 797 5.93 19.52 8.86
CA MET A 797 6.82 18.51 9.40
C MET A 797 6.10 17.17 9.57
N ILE A 798 6.81 16.09 9.27
CA ILE A 798 6.41 14.71 9.55
C ILE A 798 7.49 14.06 10.41
N TYR A 799 7.11 13.61 11.60
CA TYR A 799 7.97 12.90 12.54
C TYR A 799 7.44 11.48 12.75
N GLN A 800 8.35 10.51 12.76
CA GLN A 800 8.03 9.11 12.98
C GLN A 800 9.02 8.51 13.99
N ASN A 801 8.48 7.77 14.96
CA ASN A 801 9.25 7.03 15.95
C ASN A 801 8.49 5.76 16.35
N LEU A 802 8.96 4.61 15.87
CA LEU A 802 8.27 3.35 16.15
C LEU A 802 8.58 2.79 17.54
N SER A 803 9.63 3.27 18.22
CA SER A 803 10.05 2.72 19.53
C SER A 803 8.95 2.74 20.61
N PRO A 804 8.18 3.83 20.82
CA PRO A 804 7.11 3.88 21.81
C PRO A 804 5.91 2.99 21.47
N ILE A 805 5.65 2.74 20.17
CA ILE A 805 4.56 1.89 19.70
C ILE A 805 4.89 0.41 19.93
N LEU A 806 6.16 0.03 19.70
CA LEU A 806 6.61 -1.36 19.77
C LEU A 806 6.86 -1.84 21.22
N LYS A 807 7.18 -0.95 22.16
CA LYS A 807 7.45 -1.30 23.58
C LYS A 807 6.27 -1.96 24.32
N PRO A 808 5.03 -1.42 24.27
CA PRO A 808 3.88 -2.07 24.91
C PRO A 808 3.55 -3.43 24.29
N LEU A 809 3.68 -3.56 22.97
CA LEU A 809 3.47 -4.82 22.25
C LEU A 809 4.46 -5.89 22.68
N ALA A 810 5.73 -5.51 22.94
CA ALA A 810 6.76 -6.42 23.43
C ALA A 810 6.38 -7.12 24.76
N SER A 811 5.53 -6.52 25.61
CA SER A 811 5.10 -7.13 26.87
C SER A 811 4.03 -8.22 26.72
N GLN A 812 3.33 -8.28 25.59
CA GLN A 812 2.26 -9.25 25.29
C GLN A 812 2.74 -10.41 24.42
N LEU A 813 4.02 -10.41 24.03
CA LEU A 813 4.59 -11.32 23.04
C LEU A 813 5.54 -12.31 23.71
N ALA A 814 5.68 -13.49 23.12
CA ALA A 814 6.60 -14.52 23.60
C ALA A 814 8.07 -14.05 23.49
N SER A 815 8.96 -14.63 24.30
CA SER A 815 10.39 -14.24 24.40
C SER A 815 11.14 -14.19 23.07
N GLU A 816 10.73 -14.99 22.08
CA GLU A 816 11.34 -15.01 20.73
C GLU A 816 10.82 -13.90 19.79
N GLN A 817 9.53 -13.56 19.85
CA GLN A 817 8.92 -12.45 19.10
C GLN A 817 9.47 -11.09 19.57
N LEU A 818 9.83 -11.03 20.85
CA LEU A 818 10.46 -9.88 21.50
C LEU A 818 11.86 -9.58 20.92
N ALA A 819 12.60 -10.60 20.44
CA ALA A 819 13.91 -10.42 19.82
C ALA A 819 13.81 -9.78 18.43
N LEU A 820 12.85 -10.20 17.60
CA LEU A 820 12.58 -9.63 16.28
C LEU A 820 12.08 -8.18 16.38
N LEU A 821 11.17 -7.91 17.32
CA LEU A 821 10.70 -6.56 17.62
C LEU A 821 11.80 -5.66 18.16
N ARG A 822 12.72 -6.19 18.97
CA ARG A 822 13.92 -5.44 19.40
C ARG A 822 14.84 -5.15 18.22
N GLN A 823 14.99 -6.06 17.26
CA GLN A 823 15.81 -5.85 16.07
C GLN A 823 15.17 -4.82 15.11
N MET A 824 13.86 -4.91 14.84
CA MET A 824 13.13 -3.92 14.04
C MET A 824 13.06 -2.56 14.74
N ALA A 825 12.89 -2.52 16.06
CA ALA A 825 12.95 -1.28 16.84
C ALA A 825 14.37 -0.69 16.90
N ALA A 826 15.41 -1.53 16.86
CA ALA A 826 16.80 -1.07 16.78
C ALA A 826 17.12 -0.50 15.39
N ASP A 827 16.53 -1.06 14.33
CA ASP A 827 16.69 -0.58 12.95
C ASP A 827 15.81 0.64 12.62
N ALA A 828 14.64 0.77 13.25
CA ALA A 828 13.70 1.88 13.07
C ALA A 828 14.15 3.11 13.87
N LYS A 829 15.22 3.77 13.40
CA LYS A 829 15.64 5.07 13.92
C LYS A 829 14.53 6.11 13.68
N PRO A 830 14.27 7.01 14.64
CA PRO A 830 13.33 8.11 14.41
C PRO A 830 13.75 8.95 13.20
N SER A 831 12.77 9.46 12.46
CA SER A 831 12.99 10.28 11.27
C SER A 831 12.12 11.53 11.29
N VAL A 832 12.61 12.60 10.64
CA VAL A 832 11.89 13.85 10.46
C VAL A 832 12.02 14.29 9.00
N PHE A 833 10.90 14.74 8.43
CA PHE A 833 10.83 15.42 7.14
C PHE A 833 10.27 16.81 7.39
N CYS A 834 10.95 17.84 6.92
CA CYS A 834 10.52 19.23 7.02
C CYS A 834 10.20 19.76 5.62
N ALA A 835 9.13 20.53 5.47
CA ALA A 835 8.80 21.21 4.23
C ALA A 835 8.72 22.72 4.43
N TYR A 836 9.15 23.48 3.42
CA TYR A 836 9.23 24.93 3.41
C TYR A 836 8.44 25.44 2.20
N GLY A 837 7.36 26.18 2.46
CA GLY A 837 6.49 26.76 1.44
C GLY A 837 6.82 28.24 1.18
N GLU A 838 7.91 28.53 0.48
CA GLU A 838 8.21 29.90 0.04
C GLU A 838 7.20 30.40 -1.00
N SER A 839 7.24 31.67 -1.40
CA SER A 839 6.24 32.20 -2.36
C SER A 839 6.27 31.50 -3.72
N ASP A 840 7.43 31.07 -4.19
CA ASP A 840 7.68 30.56 -5.55
C ASP A 840 8.28 29.14 -5.57
N ARG A 841 8.49 28.51 -4.41
CA ARG A 841 9.01 27.14 -4.32
C ARG A 841 8.47 26.39 -3.11
N ILE A 842 8.45 25.06 -3.20
CA ILE A 842 8.28 24.13 -2.08
C ILE A 842 9.55 23.32 -1.97
N GLU A 843 10.18 23.35 -0.81
CA GLU A 843 11.37 22.55 -0.51
C GLU A 843 11.06 21.55 0.59
N VAL A 844 11.44 20.29 0.42
CA VAL A 844 11.37 19.24 1.44
C VAL A 844 12.78 18.83 1.79
N ALA A 845 13.13 18.88 3.07
CA ALA A 845 14.44 18.49 3.58
C ALA A 845 14.33 17.41 4.67
N SER A 846 15.35 16.57 4.80
CA SER A 846 15.42 15.55 5.83
C SER A 846 16.85 15.09 6.09
N SER A 847 17.10 14.72 7.34
CA SER A 847 18.34 14.09 7.79
C SER A 847 18.29 12.55 7.77
N ALA A 848 17.14 11.98 7.41
CA ALA A 848 16.98 10.54 7.30
C ALA A 848 17.65 10.03 6.02
N LYS A 849 18.07 8.76 6.02
CA LYS A 849 18.56 8.05 4.82
C LYS A 849 17.41 7.87 3.82
N LEU A 850 17.06 8.94 3.13
CA LEU A 850 15.90 9.07 2.25
C LEU A 850 16.09 8.33 0.92
N PHE A 851 17.34 7.97 0.60
CA PHE A 851 17.74 7.42 -0.68
C PHE A 851 18.51 6.10 -0.59
N ASP A 852 18.31 5.29 0.45
CA ASP A 852 18.33 3.85 0.17
C ASP A 852 17.15 3.64 -0.79
N LEU A 853 17.41 3.15 -2.00
CA LEU A 853 16.43 2.83 -3.05
C LEU A 853 15.42 1.79 -2.56
N ASN A 854 14.61 2.19 -1.59
CA ASN A 854 13.44 1.53 -1.08
C ASN A 854 12.26 2.24 -1.76
N PRO A 855 11.39 1.52 -2.51
CA PRO A 855 10.36 2.11 -3.37
C PRO A 855 9.19 2.79 -2.62
N GLY A 856 9.44 3.42 -1.47
CA GLY A 856 8.46 4.17 -0.69
C GLY A 856 8.16 5.58 -1.22
N PHE A 857 8.88 6.06 -2.24
CA PHE A 857 8.68 7.38 -2.85
C PHE A 857 7.26 7.67 -3.41
N PRO A 858 6.38 6.69 -3.74
CA PRO A 858 4.99 6.96 -4.06
C PRO A 858 4.20 7.57 -2.90
N THR A 859 4.61 7.37 -1.64
CA THR A 859 3.82 7.86 -0.49
C THR A 859 3.80 9.38 -0.37
N LEU A 860 4.83 10.09 -0.82
CA LEU A 860 4.84 11.56 -0.81
C LEU A 860 3.99 12.16 -1.94
N PHE A 861 3.93 11.49 -3.10
CA PHE A 861 3.02 11.84 -4.20
C PHE A 861 1.56 11.45 -3.92
N HIS A 862 1.33 10.36 -3.18
CA HIS A 862 0.01 9.96 -2.69
C HIS A 862 -0.52 10.88 -1.57
N LEU A 863 0.34 11.37 -0.68
CA LEU A 863 -0.03 12.33 0.37
C LEU A 863 -0.34 13.74 -0.16
N LEU A 864 0.21 14.09 -1.33
CA LEU A 864 -0.07 15.37 -2.01
C LEU A 864 -1.23 15.30 -3.01
N GLY A 865 -1.96 14.18 -3.08
CA GLY A 865 -3.23 14.09 -3.82
C GLY A 865 -3.14 14.20 -5.35
N LEU A 866 -1.99 13.88 -5.96
CA LEU A 866 -1.75 14.08 -7.40
C LEU A 866 -1.83 12.81 -8.27
N SER A 867 -2.52 11.76 -7.83
CA SER A 867 -2.74 10.59 -8.70
C SER A 867 -4.09 9.94 -8.47
N ASP A 868 -5.11 10.55 -9.08
CA ASP A 868 -6.28 9.82 -9.53
C ASP A 868 -6.79 10.52 -10.79
N HIS A 869 -6.30 10.12 -11.96
CA HIS A 869 -7.01 10.19 -13.25
C HIS A 869 -6.32 9.27 -14.26
N GLY A 870 -7.02 8.21 -14.63
CA GLY A 870 -6.48 7.12 -15.42
C GLY A 870 -6.24 7.45 -16.88
N THR A 871 -5.22 6.80 -17.44
CA THR A 871 -5.13 6.51 -18.87
C THR A 871 -4.41 5.17 -19.06
N SER A 872 -5.18 4.11 -19.26
CA SER A 872 -4.71 2.91 -19.96
C SER A 872 -5.83 2.43 -20.89
N ARG A 873 -5.96 3.15 -22.01
CA ARG A 873 -6.42 2.57 -23.27
C ARG A 873 -5.23 2.60 -24.20
N GLN A 874 -4.54 1.48 -24.32
CA GLN A 874 -3.84 1.15 -25.56
C GLN A 874 -4.58 0.00 -26.21
N ALA A 875 -5.32 0.36 -27.25
CA ALA A 875 -5.65 -0.53 -28.34
C ALA A 875 -4.34 -0.92 -29.05
N ASN A 876 -4.20 -2.20 -29.36
CA ASN A 876 -3.50 -2.66 -30.55
C ASN A 876 -4.47 -3.64 -31.24
N PRO A 877 -4.47 -3.67 -32.59
CA PRO A 877 -5.63 -3.58 -33.48
C PRO A 877 -6.83 -4.46 -33.16
#